data_AF-A0A9R1UEY9-F1
#
_entry.id   AF-A0A9R1UEY9-F1
#
_cell.length_a   1.000
_cell.length_b   1.000
_cell.length_c   1.000
_cell.angle_alpha   90.00
_cell.angle_beta   90.00
_cell.angle_gamma   90.00
#
_symmetry.space_group_name_H-M   'P 1'
#
loop_
_entity.id
_entity.type
_entity.pdbx_description
1 polymer ?
#
loop_
_entity_poly.entity_id
_entity_poly.type
_entity_poly.pdbx_seq_one_letter_code
_entity_poly.pdbx_strand_id
1 'polypeptide(L)'
;MHTLKPILSGDGKVSYNLDYRSKNDDAWYTSGVVLENGKWLRVKFKDFKSGDADEVFSMGNFSKHDELEEFLRRFCPVSVPVEENECSTVIEGMTVCATYKVDGSIRYFDTIVDGVCCKEHKLEKCVCTYLLCWKHGLGEGTVTAQSIVDICFIMSGAPDPRVTDFAKLVMEKLSSQSSLIPKTPFLSRKISSNQTLNKLQGGRRGLKSNDFICQLPEDVLLVIISLLSLKDAVVTGSLSTRWRFLWCKLHKLEFDAGETLNNIITDRKLLREAQFKFFKQVNDVIESYNQTVIQHFRIRFDLYAGKAEVIDKWLQFAADKKVEMLELDFMKHGIKIRDPCFNYDFPLRLSDRNIEHLFELPSSAFAVVELISLKKLVLKSVNVSNAILEELLINSPQLEVLCIHRSLYLMHVEIGGKAFNLKHLEITNCCEVESIYLYDFNLISFIYNGQAIDLGLTDLPKLKELDIGRGLARLKTNVFGKISTCFSYIQVLSFKIGQPKQSLILASIPELPNVKNLRLTIGAYEDDSLLEVASLANSCPSLEAFLIKLLWISPIKRRRDIRRGATRPHEHLKLVEIHGYYGRGSDVELVAYFVDNAVALKEILIDPRCQARKGTPTSMRFFNMNEKAAQYSAKRQLQSITPRGVKLVIL
;
A
#
# COMPACT_ATOMS: atom_id res chain seq x y z
N MET A 1 17.47 67.18 -16.62
CA MET A 1 16.23 66.79 -17.33
C MET A 1 16.60 65.83 -18.46
N HIS A 2 16.35 64.53 -18.31
CA HIS A 2 16.08 63.63 -19.43
C HIS A 2 15.27 62.45 -18.87
N THR A 3 13.96 62.61 -18.93
CA THR A 3 12.93 61.61 -18.67
C THR A 3 13.00 60.52 -19.75
N LEU A 4 13.29 59.29 -19.36
CA LEU A 4 13.28 58.13 -20.26
C LEU A 4 11.99 57.34 -20.01
N LYS A 5 11.14 57.27 -21.06
CA LYS A 5 9.85 56.58 -21.06
C LYS A 5 10.02 55.06 -21.08
N PRO A 6 9.19 54.28 -20.35
CA PRO A 6 9.09 52.83 -20.54
C PRO A 6 8.36 52.51 -21.85
N ILE A 7 8.71 51.41 -22.49
CA ILE A 7 7.92 50.83 -23.59
C ILE A 7 6.68 50.18 -22.97
N LEU A 8 5.52 50.78 -23.20
CA LEU A 8 4.21 50.33 -22.72
C LEU A 8 3.58 49.39 -23.74
N SER A 9 3.02 48.27 -23.28
CA SER A 9 2.08 47.47 -24.07
C SER A 9 0.68 48.09 -24.00
N GLY A 10 0.04 48.27 -25.17
CA GLY A 10 -1.40 48.36 -25.41
C GLY A 10 -2.22 49.46 -24.72
N ASP A 11 -2.11 49.60 -23.40
CA ASP A 11 -2.97 50.46 -22.57
C ASP A 11 -2.25 51.09 -21.36
N GLY A 12 -0.93 50.98 -21.28
CA GLY A 12 -0.11 51.76 -20.33
C GLY A 12 -0.28 51.45 -18.83
N LYS A 13 -1.08 50.45 -18.46
CA LYS A 13 -1.38 50.09 -17.07
C LYS A 13 -0.86 48.69 -16.74
N VAL A 14 -0.23 48.54 -15.58
CA VAL A 14 0.26 47.24 -15.08
C VAL A 14 -0.93 46.32 -14.84
N SER A 15 -0.95 45.16 -15.48
CA SER A 15 -1.93 44.11 -15.20
C SER A 15 -1.53 43.36 -13.94
N TYR A 16 -2.39 43.39 -12.92
CA TYR A 16 -2.22 42.69 -11.63
C TYR A 16 -2.98 41.36 -11.69
N ASN A 17 -2.39 40.39 -12.38
CA ASN A 17 -3.01 39.13 -12.80
C ASN A 17 -2.29 37.88 -12.26
N LEU A 18 -1.40 38.04 -11.28
CA LEU A 18 -0.71 36.94 -10.62
C LEU A 18 -0.52 37.26 -9.14
N ASP A 19 -0.25 36.24 -8.33
CA ASP A 19 0.27 36.42 -6.97
C ASP A 19 1.77 36.13 -6.96
N TYR A 20 2.50 36.92 -6.18
CA TYR A 20 3.94 36.77 -5.96
C TYR A 20 4.25 36.61 -4.47
N ARG A 21 5.10 35.63 -4.15
CA ARG A 21 5.60 35.37 -2.79
C ARG A 21 6.85 36.22 -2.53
N SER A 22 6.71 37.26 -1.73
CA SER A 22 7.79 38.25 -1.47
C SER A 22 9.02 37.59 -0.85
N LYS A 23 10.22 38.07 -1.22
CA LYS A 23 11.47 37.62 -0.58
C LYS A 23 11.65 38.18 0.83
N ASN A 24 10.96 39.26 1.16
CA ASN A 24 11.18 39.99 2.41
C ASN A 24 10.49 39.32 3.59
N ASP A 25 9.26 38.83 3.40
CA ASP A 25 8.45 38.26 4.48
C ASP A 25 7.76 36.94 4.12
N ASP A 26 8.02 36.42 2.92
CA ASP A 26 7.46 35.18 2.38
C ASP A 26 5.93 35.15 2.24
N ALA A 27 5.26 36.31 2.33
CA ALA A 27 3.83 36.43 2.11
C ALA A 27 3.48 36.53 0.61
N TRP A 28 2.30 36.03 0.25
CA TRP A 28 1.72 36.19 -1.08
C TRP A 28 1.04 37.55 -1.21
N TYR A 29 1.27 38.20 -2.36
CA TYR A 29 0.66 39.46 -2.71
C TYR A 29 0.18 39.45 -4.15
N THR A 30 -1.02 39.98 -4.39
CA THR A 30 -1.49 40.25 -5.75
C THR A 30 -0.58 41.28 -6.40
N SER A 31 0.03 40.86 -7.49
CA SER A 31 1.16 41.53 -8.11
C SER A 31 1.01 41.56 -9.63
N GLY A 32 1.74 42.49 -10.24
CA GLY A 32 1.91 42.59 -11.68
C GLY A 32 3.39 42.61 -12.01
N VAL A 33 3.76 42.09 -13.16
CA VAL A 33 5.17 42.07 -13.60
C VAL A 33 5.40 43.00 -14.78
N VAL A 34 6.53 43.69 -14.78
CA VAL A 34 6.98 44.52 -15.91
C VAL A 34 8.37 44.06 -16.29
N LEU A 35 8.56 43.73 -17.57
CA LEU A 35 9.88 43.43 -18.11
C LEU A 35 10.48 44.72 -18.67
N GLU A 36 11.37 45.35 -17.92
CA GLU A 36 12.02 46.61 -18.26
C GLU A 36 13.25 46.34 -19.14
N ASN A 37 13.27 46.96 -20.33
CA ASN A 37 14.37 46.88 -21.30
C ASN A 37 14.78 45.43 -21.69
N GLY A 38 13.87 44.46 -21.53
CA GLY A 38 14.14 43.04 -21.81
C GLY A 38 15.21 42.41 -20.90
N LYS A 39 15.59 43.03 -19.78
CA LYS A 39 16.71 42.58 -18.93
C LYS A 39 16.40 42.55 -17.44
N TRP A 40 15.37 43.29 -17.01
CA TRP A 40 15.01 43.43 -15.61
C TRP A 40 13.54 43.09 -15.45
N LEU A 41 13.24 42.08 -14.62
CA LEU A 41 11.87 41.80 -14.23
C LEU A 41 11.56 42.54 -12.94
N ARG A 42 10.63 43.49 -13.00
CA ARG A 42 10.11 44.21 -11.84
C ARG A 42 8.77 43.63 -11.44
N VAL A 43 8.67 43.19 -10.20
CA VAL A 43 7.40 42.82 -9.56
C VAL A 43 6.85 44.03 -8.85
N LYS A 44 5.61 44.38 -9.18
CA LYS A 44 4.86 45.50 -8.60
C LYS A 44 3.71 44.97 -7.79
N PHE A 45 3.56 45.46 -6.58
CA PHE A 45 2.50 45.04 -5.67
C PHE A 45 1.27 45.94 -5.83
N LYS A 46 0.07 45.35 -5.94
CA LYS A 46 -1.17 46.09 -6.24
C LYS A 46 -1.50 47.19 -5.23
N ASP A 47 -1.27 46.91 -3.95
CA ASP A 47 -1.70 47.77 -2.84
C ASP A 47 -0.63 48.77 -2.38
N PHE A 48 0.58 48.73 -2.97
CA PHE A 48 1.69 49.63 -2.65
C PHE A 48 1.89 50.64 -3.78
N LYS A 49 1.58 51.92 -3.50
CA LYS A 49 1.59 52.99 -4.52
C LYS A 49 2.97 53.62 -4.75
N SER A 50 3.90 53.49 -3.80
CA SER A 50 5.29 53.91 -4.00
C SER A 50 6.11 52.76 -4.56
N GLY A 51 6.94 53.02 -5.57
CA GLY A 51 7.81 52.01 -6.18
C GLY A 51 8.94 51.51 -5.27
N ASP A 52 8.97 51.96 -4.01
CA ASP A 52 9.95 51.56 -2.98
C ASP A 52 9.74 50.13 -2.49
N ALA A 53 8.53 49.58 -2.66
CA ALA A 53 8.22 48.20 -2.33
C ALA A 53 8.49 47.22 -3.49
N ASP A 54 8.74 47.70 -4.72
CA ASP A 54 8.90 46.84 -5.89
C ASP A 54 10.14 45.93 -5.78
N GLU A 55 9.97 44.65 -6.06
CA GLU A 55 11.11 43.72 -6.13
C GLU A 55 11.63 43.63 -7.56
N VAL A 56 12.93 43.87 -7.75
CA VAL A 56 13.56 43.90 -9.08
C VAL A 56 14.59 42.79 -9.22
N PHE A 57 14.47 42.03 -10.30
CA PHE A 57 15.35 40.92 -10.65
C PHE A 57 16.07 41.21 -11.95
N SER A 58 17.39 41.15 -11.90
CA SER A 58 18.27 41.16 -13.06
C SER A 58 18.74 39.74 -13.36
N MET A 59 19.23 39.51 -14.58
CA MET A 59 19.90 38.26 -14.90
C MET A 59 21.14 37.99 -14.02
N GLY A 60 21.73 39.03 -13.42
CA GLY A 60 22.86 38.92 -12.49
C GLY A 60 22.52 38.24 -11.17
N ASN A 61 21.24 38.20 -10.78
CA ASN A 61 20.79 37.60 -9.54
C ASN A 61 20.76 36.06 -9.55
N PHE A 62 21.07 35.44 -10.70
CA PHE A 62 21.01 33.99 -10.90
C PHE A 62 22.36 33.46 -11.39
N SER A 63 22.89 32.50 -10.63
CA SER A 63 24.16 31.82 -10.86
C SER A 63 23.98 30.32 -11.13
N LYS A 64 22.87 29.72 -10.68
CA LYS A 64 22.55 28.30 -10.81
C LYS A 64 21.10 28.06 -11.25
N HIS A 65 20.84 26.87 -11.81
CA HIS A 65 19.49 26.46 -12.20
C HIS A 65 18.52 26.40 -11.02
N ASP A 66 18.95 25.90 -9.86
CA ASP A 66 18.10 25.78 -8.66
C ASP A 66 17.57 27.13 -8.15
N GLU A 67 18.35 28.21 -8.29
CA GLU A 67 17.95 29.57 -7.92
C GLU A 67 16.84 30.10 -8.83
N LEU A 68 16.86 29.70 -10.10
CA LEU A 68 15.81 30.04 -11.07
C LEU A 68 14.54 29.23 -10.80
N GLU A 69 14.67 27.94 -10.47
CA GLU A 69 13.50 27.11 -10.10
C GLU A 69 12.80 27.64 -8.85
N GLU A 70 13.55 28.00 -7.81
CA GLU A 70 12.98 28.57 -6.59
C GLU A 70 12.34 29.94 -6.84
N PHE A 71 12.95 30.75 -7.71
CA PHE A 71 12.34 32.00 -8.15
C PHE A 71 11.01 31.79 -8.88
N LEU A 72 10.93 30.81 -9.79
CA LEU A 72 9.68 30.51 -10.50
C LEU A 72 8.58 30.01 -9.56
N ARG A 73 8.92 29.28 -8.49
CA ARG A 73 7.94 28.85 -7.47
C ARG A 73 7.32 29.99 -6.67
N ARG A 74 7.89 31.20 -6.72
CA ARG A 74 7.33 32.40 -6.09
C ARG A 74 6.23 33.06 -6.91
N PHE A 75 5.86 32.53 -8.08
CA PHE A 75 4.78 33.05 -8.90
C PHE A 75 3.66 32.02 -9.06
N CYS A 76 2.41 32.44 -8.86
CA CYS A 76 1.25 31.66 -9.23
C CYS A 76 0.15 32.56 -9.83
N PRO A 77 -0.84 32.02 -10.54
CA PRO A 77 -2.06 32.77 -10.85
C PRO A 77 -2.72 33.31 -9.58
N VAL A 78 -3.50 34.39 -9.70
CA VAL A 78 -4.20 35.00 -8.56
C VAL A 78 -5.03 33.95 -7.83
N SER A 79 -4.83 33.85 -6.52
CA SER A 79 -5.56 32.96 -5.63
C SER A 79 -7.03 33.36 -5.60
N VAL A 80 -7.93 32.39 -5.68
CA VAL A 80 -9.38 32.65 -5.74
C VAL A 80 -9.98 32.44 -4.35
N PRO A 81 -10.64 33.45 -3.74
CA PRO A 81 -11.35 33.26 -2.48
C PRO A 81 -12.37 32.13 -2.57
N VAL A 82 -12.51 31.34 -1.51
CA VAL A 82 -13.51 30.27 -1.49
C VAL A 82 -14.86 30.86 -1.14
N GLU A 83 -15.86 30.63 -2.00
CA GLU A 83 -17.23 31.08 -1.76
C GLU A 83 -17.87 30.32 -0.58
N GLU A 84 -18.76 30.98 0.17
CA GLU A 84 -19.31 30.39 1.40
C GLU A 84 -20.15 29.12 1.15
N ASN A 85 -20.80 29.03 -0.02
CA ASN A 85 -21.54 27.85 -0.47
C ASN A 85 -20.62 26.72 -0.96
N GLU A 86 -19.34 27.00 -1.21
CA GLU A 86 -18.31 26.04 -1.61
C GLU A 86 -17.52 25.49 -0.42
N CYS A 87 -17.91 25.80 0.83
CA CYS A 87 -17.25 25.31 2.05
C CYS A 87 -16.94 23.80 2.05
N SER A 88 -17.82 22.98 1.45
CA SER A 88 -17.64 21.52 1.34
C SER A 88 -16.49 21.07 0.43
N THR A 89 -15.94 21.97 -0.39
CA THR A 89 -14.83 21.70 -1.30
C THR A 89 -13.46 21.83 -0.63
N VAL A 90 -13.38 22.57 0.48
CA VAL A 90 -12.17 22.68 1.30
C VAL A 90 -12.15 21.51 2.27
N ILE A 91 -11.28 20.55 2.00
CA ILE A 91 -11.18 19.29 2.74
C ILE A 91 -9.82 19.16 3.43
N GLU A 92 -9.78 18.33 4.47
CA GLU A 92 -8.53 17.98 5.14
C GLU A 92 -7.48 17.47 4.15
N GLY A 93 -6.22 17.87 4.35
CA GLY A 93 -5.10 17.54 3.46
C GLY A 93 -4.89 18.50 2.29
N MET A 94 -5.88 19.34 1.96
CA MET A 94 -5.75 20.32 0.89
C MET A 94 -4.73 21.41 1.26
N THR A 95 -3.86 21.78 0.31
CA THR A 95 -3.04 22.99 0.45
C THR A 95 -3.87 24.19 -0.03
N VAL A 96 -4.05 25.17 0.83
CA VAL A 96 -4.80 26.40 0.55
C VAL A 96 -3.98 27.61 0.97
N CYS A 97 -4.24 28.74 0.33
CA CYS A 97 -3.70 30.03 0.76
C CYS A 97 -4.66 30.60 1.82
N ALA A 98 -4.14 31.19 2.90
CA ALA A 98 -5.00 31.75 3.94
C ALA A 98 -4.48 33.04 4.54
N THR A 99 -5.40 33.85 5.06
CA THR A 99 -5.09 35.13 5.69
C THR A 99 -4.49 34.94 7.09
N TYR A 100 -3.41 35.66 7.35
CA TYR A 100 -2.75 35.78 8.65
C TYR A 100 -2.68 37.25 9.03
N LYS A 101 -3.27 37.62 10.17
CA LYS A 101 -3.36 39.00 10.63
C LYS A 101 -2.20 39.28 11.60
N VAL A 102 -1.33 40.23 11.25
CA VAL A 102 -0.22 40.71 12.09
C VAL A 102 -0.25 42.23 12.15
N ASP A 103 -0.29 42.80 13.35
CA ASP A 103 -0.27 44.24 13.60
C ASP A 103 -1.32 45.04 12.80
N GLY A 104 -2.49 44.43 12.58
CA GLY A 104 -3.58 45.02 11.79
C GLY A 104 -3.44 44.88 10.28
N SER A 105 -2.32 44.37 9.77
CA SER A 105 -2.11 44.04 8.35
C SER A 105 -2.53 42.60 8.02
N ILE A 106 -3.17 42.40 6.87
CA ILE A 106 -3.55 41.08 6.35
C ILE A 106 -2.47 40.61 5.39
N ARG A 107 -1.92 39.42 5.62
CA ARG A 107 -0.97 38.74 4.74
C ARG A 107 -1.46 37.36 4.39
N TYR A 108 -0.98 36.81 3.29
CA TYR A 108 -1.43 35.53 2.76
C TYR A 108 -0.27 34.53 2.78
N PHE A 109 -0.49 33.33 3.32
CA PHE A 109 0.53 32.29 3.36
C PHE A 109 -0.05 30.92 3.00
N ASP A 110 0.80 30.00 2.57
CA ASP A 110 0.37 28.64 2.28
C ASP A 110 0.11 27.88 3.58
N THR A 111 -1.01 27.18 3.60
CA THR A 111 -1.42 26.34 4.71
C THR A 111 -1.86 24.98 4.22
N ILE A 112 -1.82 23.99 5.10
CA ILE A 112 -2.47 22.70 4.90
C ILE A 112 -3.70 22.67 5.81
N VAL A 113 -4.85 22.28 5.25
CA VAL A 113 -6.06 22.05 6.04
C VAL A 113 -5.83 20.82 6.93
N ASP A 114 -5.53 21.03 8.20
CA ASP A 114 -5.28 19.99 9.21
C ASP A 114 -6.57 19.39 9.76
N GLY A 115 -7.72 20.04 9.54
CA GLY A 115 -9.04 19.52 9.89
C GLY A 115 -10.16 20.49 9.55
N VAL A 116 -11.36 19.97 9.37
CA VAL A 116 -12.57 20.76 9.05
C VAL A 116 -13.65 20.47 10.08
N CYS A 117 -14.11 21.49 10.79
CA CYS A 117 -15.22 21.42 11.71
C CYS A 117 -16.49 21.91 11.01
N CYS A 118 -17.19 20.98 10.35
CA CYS A 118 -18.45 21.28 9.68
C CYS A 118 -19.57 21.58 10.69
N LYS A 119 -20.39 22.58 10.40
CA LYS A 119 -21.57 22.97 11.17
C LYS A 119 -22.80 22.97 10.26
N GLU A 120 -23.99 22.82 10.83
CA GLU A 120 -25.23 22.91 10.07
C GLU A 120 -25.41 24.33 9.52
N HIS A 121 -25.64 24.44 8.22
CA HIS A 121 -25.87 25.71 7.54
C HIS A 121 -27.33 26.11 7.70
N LYS A 122 -27.60 27.20 8.42
CA LYS A 122 -28.93 27.81 8.54
C LYS A 122 -28.87 29.19 7.89
N LEU A 123 -29.17 29.23 6.59
CA LEU A 123 -29.21 30.40 5.69
C LEU A 123 -27.89 31.16 5.46
N GLU A 124 -27.49 31.21 4.19
CA GLU A 124 -26.54 32.11 3.48
C GLU A 124 -25.15 32.37 4.08
N LYS A 125 -24.85 31.93 5.30
CA LYS A 125 -23.54 32.10 5.92
C LYS A 125 -22.93 30.80 6.41
N CYS A 126 -21.69 30.55 6.01
CA CYS A 126 -20.91 29.41 6.46
C CYS A 126 -20.29 29.72 7.83
N VAL A 127 -20.59 28.88 8.82
CA VAL A 127 -19.98 28.93 10.17
C VAL A 127 -19.03 27.75 10.40
N CYS A 128 -18.60 27.07 9.34
CA CYS A 128 -17.59 26.03 9.42
C CYS A 128 -16.24 26.65 9.81
N THR A 129 -15.47 25.90 10.60
CA THR A 129 -14.12 26.32 11.02
C THR A 129 -13.09 25.38 10.44
N TYR A 130 -12.04 25.95 9.86
CA TYR A 130 -10.94 25.22 9.24
C TYR A 130 -9.70 25.36 10.10
N LEU A 131 -9.07 24.23 10.40
CA LEU A 131 -7.81 24.20 11.11
C LEU A 131 -6.71 24.26 10.07
N LEU A 132 -6.01 25.39 10.03
CA LEU A 132 -4.99 25.64 9.03
C LEU A 132 -3.64 25.54 9.68
N CYS A 133 -2.79 24.68 9.11
CA CYS A 133 -1.41 24.58 9.53
C CYS A 133 -0.50 25.33 8.57
N TRP A 134 0.22 26.33 9.10
CA TRP A 134 1.04 27.24 8.31
C TRP A 134 2.33 26.56 7.85
N LYS A 135 2.58 26.58 6.54
CA LYS A 135 3.76 25.95 5.93
C LYS A 135 5.00 26.83 5.95
N HIS A 136 4.82 28.13 6.07
CA HIS A 136 5.87 29.16 6.06
C HIS A 136 5.34 30.46 6.70
N GLY A 137 6.21 31.46 6.80
CA GLY A 137 5.90 32.75 7.41
C GLY A 137 5.92 32.73 8.94
N LEU A 138 5.39 33.80 9.55
CA LEU A 138 5.43 34.03 11.01
C LEU A 138 4.71 32.95 11.83
N GLY A 139 3.76 32.24 11.22
CA GLY A 139 3.01 31.17 11.85
C GLY A 139 3.55 29.77 11.58
N GLU A 140 4.67 29.60 10.86
CA GLU A 140 5.17 28.30 10.41
C GLU A 140 5.15 27.24 11.53
N GLY A 141 4.63 26.05 11.24
CA GLY A 141 4.52 24.98 12.23
C GLY A 141 3.25 25.02 13.08
N THR A 142 2.61 26.18 13.25
CA THR A 142 1.45 26.36 14.14
C THR A 142 0.13 26.02 13.45
N VAL A 143 -0.93 25.81 14.23
CA VAL A 143 -2.31 25.68 13.74
C VAL A 143 -3.18 26.78 14.29
N THR A 144 -3.87 27.47 13.40
CA THR A 144 -4.91 28.44 13.76
C THR A 144 -6.25 27.98 13.21
N ALA A 145 -7.32 28.47 13.84
CA ALA A 145 -8.68 28.27 13.37
C ALA A 145 -9.07 29.46 12.50
N GLN A 146 -9.54 29.20 11.28
CA GLN A 146 -9.98 30.21 10.33
C GLN A 146 -11.37 29.93 9.79
N SER A 147 -12.04 30.98 9.30
CA SER A 147 -13.31 30.88 8.57
C SER A 147 -13.07 30.59 7.10
N ILE A 148 -14.11 30.18 6.36
CA ILE A 148 -14.02 29.98 4.90
C ILE A 148 -13.61 31.27 4.17
N VAL A 149 -14.03 32.43 4.68
CA VAL A 149 -13.73 33.75 4.09
C VAL A 149 -12.25 34.12 4.17
N ASP A 150 -11.48 33.43 5.02
CA ASP A 150 -10.05 33.62 5.21
C ASP A 150 -9.22 32.69 4.31
N ILE A 151 -9.86 31.89 3.45
CA ILE A 151 -9.23 30.84 2.64
C ILE A 151 -9.36 31.16 1.15
N CYS A 152 -8.30 30.88 0.41
CA CYS A 152 -8.25 31.00 -1.05
C CYS A 152 -7.66 29.72 -1.67
N PHE A 153 -8.18 29.31 -2.83
CA PHE A 153 -7.59 28.25 -3.63
C PHE A 153 -6.29 28.69 -4.28
N ILE A 154 -5.27 27.86 -4.14
CA ILE A 154 -4.01 28.00 -4.88
C ILE A 154 -4.25 27.44 -6.28
N MET A 155 -4.11 28.29 -7.29
CA MET A 155 -4.30 27.88 -8.67
C MET A 155 -2.99 27.38 -9.27
N SER A 156 -3.02 26.22 -9.95
CA SER A 156 -1.91 25.75 -10.76
C SER A 156 -2.08 26.24 -12.20
N GLY A 157 -1.15 27.04 -12.71
CA GLY A 157 -1.18 27.55 -14.08
C GLY A 157 0.21 27.93 -14.57
N ALA A 158 0.35 28.12 -15.89
CA ALA A 158 1.59 28.61 -16.46
C ALA A 158 1.92 30.01 -15.91
N PRO A 159 3.19 30.31 -15.57
CA PRO A 159 3.58 31.65 -15.16
C PRO A 159 3.23 32.68 -16.23
N ASP A 160 3.00 33.92 -15.81
CA ASP A 160 2.76 35.03 -16.74
C ASP A 160 3.84 35.03 -17.86
N PRO A 161 3.46 35.26 -19.13
CA PRO A 161 4.40 35.20 -20.26
C PRO A 161 5.68 36.01 -20.04
N ARG A 162 5.60 37.15 -19.34
CA ARG A 162 6.75 38.01 -19.03
C ARG A 162 7.74 37.34 -18.06
N VAL A 163 7.24 36.58 -17.08
CA VAL A 163 8.07 35.77 -16.17
C VAL A 163 8.73 34.63 -16.95
N THR A 164 7.97 33.99 -17.83
CA THR A 164 8.47 32.91 -18.70
C THR A 164 9.57 33.41 -19.64
N ASP A 165 9.40 34.58 -20.25
CA ASP A 165 10.40 35.18 -21.13
C ASP A 165 11.65 35.62 -20.38
N PHE A 166 11.51 36.19 -19.18
CA PHE A 166 12.65 36.46 -18.31
C PHE A 166 13.41 35.19 -17.91
N ALA A 167 12.70 34.11 -17.57
CA ALA A 167 13.32 32.84 -17.23
C ALA A 167 14.08 32.23 -18.41
N LYS A 168 13.57 32.35 -19.64
CA LYS A 168 14.31 31.93 -20.85
C LYS A 168 15.63 32.69 -21.00
N LEU A 169 15.62 34.02 -20.80
CA LEU A 169 16.83 34.84 -20.87
C LEU A 169 17.88 34.42 -19.81
N VAL A 170 17.42 34.12 -18.59
CA VAL A 170 18.32 33.60 -17.53
C VAL A 170 18.86 32.21 -17.91
N MET A 171 18.02 31.33 -18.45
CA MET A 171 18.44 29.99 -18.91
C MET A 171 19.47 30.07 -20.04
N GLU A 172 19.30 30.98 -21.00
CA GLU A 172 20.25 31.22 -22.08
C GLU A 172 21.60 31.73 -21.55
N LYS A 173 21.60 32.65 -20.58
CA LYS A 173 22.81 33.10 -19.88
C LYS A 173 23.52 31.93 -19.19
N LEU A 174 22.80 31.14 -18.39
CA LEU A 174 23.38 29.99 -17.66
C LEU A 174 23.93 28.92 -18.62
N SER A 175 23.26 28.72 -19.77
CA SER A 175 23.70 27.81 -20.84
C SER A 175 24.93 28.35 -21.59
N SER A 176 25.04 29.67 -21.75
CA SER A 176 26.19 30.33 -22.39
C SER A 176 27.42 30.44 -21.48
N GLN A 177 27.22 30.38 -20.16
CA GLN A 177 28.32 30.31 -19.19
C GLN A 177 28.84 28.88 -19.00
N SER A 178 28.03 27.87 -19.29
CA SER A 178 28.43 26.45 -19.27
C SER A 178 29.08 25.95 -20.57
N SER A 179 29.14 26.77 -21.62
CA SER A 179 29.68 26.41 -22.94
C SER A 179 31.18 26.69 -23.14
N LEU A 180 31.94 27.02 -22.08
CA LEU A 180 33.42 27.06 -22.12
C LEU A 180 34.10 25.67 -22.03
N ILE A 181 33.38 24.60 -22.34
CA ILE A 181 33.94 23.25 -22.51
C ILE A 181 33.62 22.78 -23.93
N PRO A 182 34.60 22.36 -24.76
CA PRO A 182 34.36 22.06 -26.17
C PRO A 182 33.45 20.83 -26.30
N LYS A 183 32.32 20.97 -27.00
CA LYS A 183 31.47 19.84 -27.40
C LYS A 183 31.79 19.44 -28.84
N THR A 184 32.31 18.23 -29.00
CA THR A 184 32.31 17.46 -30.26
C THR A 184 30.87 17.12 -30.68
N PRO A 185 30.57 17.01 -31.99
CA PRO A 185 29.20 16.90 -32.46
C PRO A 185 28.71 15.44 -32.40
N PHE A 186 27.55 15.21 -31.80
CA PHE A 186 26.75 14.01 -32.06
C PHE A 186 25.35 14.40 -32.52
N LEU A 187 24.95 13.73 -33.60
CA LEU A 187 23.78 13.94 -34.43
C LEU A 187 22.46 13.80 -33.65
N SER A 188 21.60 14.81 -33.79
CA SER A 188 20.18 14.72 -33.48
C SER A 188 19.47 13.86 -34.53
N ARG A 189 18.71 12.85 -34.11
CA ARG A 189 17.67 12.23 -34.94
C ARG A 189 16.32 12.38 -34.27
N LYS A 190 15.49 13.26 -34.85
CA LYS A 190 14.06 13.41 -34.56
C LYS A 190 13.35 12.07 -34.81
N ILE A 191 12.54 11.63 -33.86
CA ILE A 191 11.49 10.63 -34.11
C ILE A 191 10.26 11.42 -34.54
N SER A 192 9.89 11.27 -35.80
CA SER A 192 8.56 11.65 -36.29
C SER A 192 7.83 10.35 -36.61
N SER A 193 6.61 10.27 -36.12
CA SER A 193 5.56 9.33 -36.48
C SER A 193 5.45 9.13 -38.00
N ASN A 194 5.34 7.88 -38.45
CA ASN A 194 4.19 7.43 -39.25
C ASN A 194 4.22 5.92 -39.55
N GLN A 195 2.99 5.44 -39.69
CA GLN A 195 2.55 4.14 -40.18
C GLN A 195 3.27 3.71 -41.47
N THR A 196 3.49 2.40 -41.66
CA THR A 196 2.87 1.55 -42.71
C THR A 196 3.58 0.19 -42.75
N LEU A 197 2.84 -0.87 -42.44
CA LEU A 197 3.17 -2.26 -42.76
C LEU A 197 2.65 -2.54 -44.18
N ASN A 198 3.52 -2.99 -45.10
CA ASN A 198 3.35 -4.25 -45.85
C ASN A 198 4.26 -4.37 -47.08
N LYS A 199 4.67 -5.64 -47.30
CA LYS A 199 5.29 -6.24 -48.48
C LYS A 199 6.78 -5.96 -48.69
N LEU A 200 7.59 -7.01 -48.52
CA LEU A 200 8.38 -7.59 -49.61
C LEU A 200 8.77 -9.04 -49.22
N GLN A 201 8.25 -10.00 -49.98
CA GLN A 201 8.78 -11.36 -50.04
C GLN A 201 10.06 -11.36 -50.89
N GLY A 202 11.02 -12.22 -50.52
CA GLY A 202 12.04 -12.74 -51.43
C GLY A 202 13.47 -12.28 -51.13
N GLY A 203 14.30 -13.20 -50.62
CA GLY A 203 15.75 -13.05 -50.65
C GLY A 203 16.50 -13.79 -49.55
N ARG A 204 16.72 -15.10 -49.71
CA ARG A 204 17.80 -15.82 -48.99
C ARG A 204 19.15 -15.25 -49.43
N ARG A 205 19.83 -14.50 -48.57
CA ARG A 205 21.30 -14.43 -48.52
C ARG A 205 21.74 -14.34 -47.05
N GLY A 206 22.53 -15.32 -46.64
CA GLY A 206 23.04 -15.45 -45.28
C GLY A 206 23.97 -14.30 -44.93
N LEU A 207 23.59 -13.53 -43.92
CA LEU A 207 24.51 -12.85 -43.03
C LEU A 207 24.49 -13.66 -41.74
N LYS A 208 25.58 -14.40 -41.46
CA LYS A 208 25.82 -14.93 -40.12
C LYS A 208 26.05 -13.72 -39.20
N SER A 209 24.96 -13.18 -38.68
CA SER A 209 24.97 -12.47 -37.42
C SER A 209 25.57 -13.45 -36.41
N ASN A 210 26.78 -13.18 -35.93
CA ASN A 210 27.30 -13.85 -34.75
C ASN A 210 26.43 -13.42 -33.58
N ASP A 211 25.28 -14.08 -33.43
CA ASP A 211 24.42 -13.90 -32.26
C ASP A 211 25.15 -14.55 -31.07
N PHE A 212 25.98 -13.75 -30.41
CA PHE A 212 26.77 -14.16 -29.25
C PHE A 212 25.89 -14.73 -28.13
N ILE A 213 24.63 -14.30 -28.04
CA ILE A 213 23.65 -14.81 -27.07
C ILE A 213 23.25 -16.24 -27.44
N CYS A 214 23.07 -16.55 -28.73
CA CYS A 214 22.84 -17.93 -29.19
C CYS A 214 24.07 -18.85 -29.05
N GLN A 215 25.27 -18.30 -28.82
CA GLN A 215 26.50 -19.07 -28.60
C GLN A 215 26.76 -19.40 -27.13
N LEU A 216 25.97 -18.85 -26.20
CA LEU A 216 26.12 -19.13 -24.77
C LEU A 216 25.85 -20.62 -24.45
N PRO A 217 26.58 -21.19 -23.47
CA PRO A 217 26.30 -22.50 -22.91
C PRO A 217 24.84 -22.65 -22.45
N GLU A 218 24.28 -23.84 -22.55
CA GLU A 218 22.85 -24.06 -22.30
C GLU A 218 22.45 -23.75 -20.85
N ASP A 219 23.30 -24.09 -19.90
CA ASP A 219 23.19 -23.75 -18.48
C ASP A 219 23.05 -22.24 -18.25
N VAL A 220 23.83 -21.42 -18.96
CA VAL A 220 23.70 -19.96 -18.89
C VAL A 220 22.36 -19.50 -19.46
N LEU A 221 21.89 -20.11 -20.54
CA LEU A 221 20.59 -19.78 -21.12
C LEU A 221 19.43 -20.16 -20.19
N LEU A 222 19.55 -21.30 -19.49
CA LEU A 222 18.57 -21.70 -18.48
C LEU A 222 18.56 -20.75 -17.29
N VAL A 223 19.72 -20.25 -16.85
CA VAL A 223 19.79 -19.20 -15.82
C VAL A 223 19.05 -17.95 -16.30
N ILE A 224 19.34 -17.45 -17.51
CA ILE A 224 18.67 -16.27 -18.06
C ILE A 224 17.15 -16.46 -18.08
N ILE A 225 16.68 -17.60 -18.61
CA ILE A 225 15.25 -17.86 -18.74
C ILE A 225 14.57 -18.07 -17.38
N SER A 226 15.27 -18.64 -16.39
CA SER A 226 14.74 -18.80 -15.03
C SER A 226 14.50 -17.48 -14.29
N LEU A 227 15.08 -16.37 -14.77
CA LEU A 227 14.87 -15.02 -14.25
C LEU A 227 13.68 -14.31 -14.92
N LEU A 228 13.08 -14.91 -15.95
CA LEU A 228 11.94 -14.35 -16.67
C LEU A 228 10.61 -14.90 -16.13
N SER A 229 9.53 -14.17 -16.37
CA SER A 229 8.18 -14.73 -16.19
C SER A 229 7.99 -15.92 -17.15
N LEU A 230 7.14 -16.89 -16.81
CA LEU A 230 6.87 -18.03 -17.70
C LEU A 230 6.39 -17.56 -19.09
N LYS A 231 5.61 -16.49 -19.15
CA LYS A 231 5.15 -15.88 -20.40
C LYS A 231 6.32 -15.38 -21.25
N ASP A 232 7.23 -14.62 -20.64
CA ASP A 232 8.38 -14.06 -21.36
C ASP A 232 9.38 -15.16 -21.74
N ALA A 233 9.57 -16.16 -20.87
CA ALA A 233 10.36 -17.35 -21.13
C ALA A 233 9.87 -18.09 -22.39
N VAL A 234 8.56 -18.30 -22.53
CA VAL A 234 7.98 -18.90 -23.74
C VAL A 234 8.22 -18.01 -24.97
N VAL A 235 8.07 -16.69 -24.84
CA VAL A 235 8.29 -15.73 -25.94
C VAL A 235 9.74 -15.72 -26.41
N THR A 236 10.72 -15.96 -25.53
CA THR A 236 12.14 -16.07 -25.95
C THR A 236 12.37 -17.18 -26.98
N GLY A 237 11.46 -18.16 -27.06
CA GLY A 237 11.49 -19.20 -28.09
C GLY A 237 11.38 -18.69 -29.53
N SER A 238 10.93 -17.44 -29.71
CA SER A 238 10.89 -16.76 -31.02
C SER A 238 12.23 -16.19 -31.46
N LEU A 239 13.21 -16.05 -30.56
CA LEU A 239 14.53 -15.47 -30.84
C LEU A 239 15.36 -16.38 -31.75
N SER A 240 15.36 -17.69 -31.48
CA SER A 240 15.99 -18.69 -32.34
C SER A 240 15.54 -20.10 -32.00
N THR A 241 15.88 -21.07 -32.86
CA THR A 241 15.59 -22.50 -32.64
C THR A 241 16.18 -23.04 -31.34
N ARG A 242 17.32 -22.51 -30.88
CA ARG A 242 17.98 -22.92 -29.62
C ARG A 242 17.16 -22.53 -28.39
N TRP A 243 16.43 -21.43 -28.45
CA TRP A 243 15.65 -20.91 -27.31
C TRP A 243 14.24 -21.50 -27.24
N ARG A 244 13.74 -22.08 -28.34
CA ARG A 244 12.35 -22.52 -28.55
C ARG A 244 11.76 -23.36 -27.41
N PHE A 245 12.56 -24.24 -26.83
CA PHE A 245 12.10 -25.22 -25.82
C PHE A 245 12.88 -25.16 -24.51
N LEU A 246 13.68 -24.11 -24.29
CA LEU A 246 14.43 -23.98 -23.04
C LEU A 246 13.51 -23.76 -21.84
N TRP A 247 12.38 -23.07 -22.04
CA TRP A 247 11.36 -22.91 -20.99
C TRP A 247 10.79 -24.25 -20.52
N CYS A 248 10.77 -25.30 -21.35
CA CYS A 248 10.32 -26.65 -20.97
C CYS A 248 11.28 -27.35 -20.00
N LYS A 249 12.46 -26.77 -19.73
CA LYS A 249 13.45 -27.28 -18.76
C LYS A 249 13.38 -26.54 -17.42
N LEU A 250 12.49 -25.55 -17.28
CA LEU A 250 12.29 -24.84 -16.02
C LEU A 250 11.53 -25.69 -15.02
N HIS A 251 11.96 -25.69 -13.76
CA HIS A 251 11.27 -26.40 -12.68
C HIS A 251 10.13 -25.60 -12.03
N LYS A 252 9.87 -24.38 -12.53
CA LYS A 252 8.83 -23.48 -12.03
C LYS A 252 7.87 -23.14 -13.16
N LEU A 253 6.62 -23.53 -12.99
CA LEU A 253 5.52 -23.18 -13.90
C LEU A 253 4.54 -22.28 -13.14
N GLU A 254 4.69 -20.97 -13.35
CA GLU A 254 3.90 -19.95 -12.68
C GLU A 254 3.00 -19.22 -13.68
N PHE A 255 1.69 -19.42 -13.53
CA PHE A 255 0.66 -18.78 -14.33
C PHE A 255 -0.04 -17.70 -13.50
N ASP A 256 0.34 -16.44 -13.71
CA ASP A 256 -0.26 -15.29 -13.01
C ASP A 256 -0.95 -14.35 -14.00
N ALA A 257 -2.27 -14.21 -13.89
CA ALA A 257 -3.05 -13.25 -14.66
C ALA A 257 -3.60 -12.11 -13.81
N GLY A 258 -3.17 -11.97 -12.55
CA GLY A 258 -3.76 -11.06 -11.58
C GLY A 258 -3.75 -9.59 -12.03
N GLU A 259 -2.67 -9.13 -12.64
CA GLU A 259 -2.54 -7.76 -13.15
C GLU A 259 -3.43 -7.50 -14.36
N THR A 260 -3.55 -8.47 -15.27
CA THR A 260 -4.40 -8.36 -16.47
C THR A 260 -5.88 -8.32 -16.09
N LEU A 261 -6.28 -9.05 -15.03
CA LEU A 261 -7.65 -9.09 -14.56
C LEU A 261 -8.10 -7.79 -13.89
N ASN A 262 -7.22 -7.08 -13.16
CA ASN A 262 -7.55 -5.83 -12.48
C ASN A 262 -8.09 -4.73 -13.41
N ASN A 263 -7.66 -4.72 -14.67
CA ASN A 263 -8.07 -3.72 -15.67
C ASN A 263 -9.35 -4.11 -16.44
N ILE A 264 -9.81 -5.36 -16.33
CA ILE A 264 -10.88 -5.95 -17.17
C ILE A 264 -12.17 -6.17 -16.37
N ILE A 265 -12.16 -5.97 -15.04
CA ILE A 265 -13.19 -6.35 -14.06
C ILE A 265 -14.61 -5.89 -14.43
N THR A 266 -14.76 -4.79 -15.16
CA THR A 266 -16.07 -4.22 -15.51
C THR A 266 -16.74 -4.85 -16.73
N ASP A 267 -16.02 -5.57 -17.59
CA ASP A 267 -16.56 -6.17 -18.81
C ASP A 267 -16.54 -7.71 -18.74
N ARG A 268 -17.74 -8.32 -18.63
CA ARG A 268 -17.90 -9.78 -18.58
C ARG A 268 -17.46 -10.49 -19.85
N LYS A 269 -17.55 -9.86 -21.02
CA LYS A 269 -17.16 -10.46 -22.30
C LYS A 269 -15.64 -10.55 -22.39
N LEU A 270 -14.95 -9.44 -22.09
CA LEU A 270 -13.48 -9.42 -22.03
C LEU A 270 -12.94 -10.38 -20.97
N LEU A 271 -13.63 -10.51 -19.82
CA LEU A 271 -13.28 -11.50 -18.82
C LEU A 271 -13.30 -12.91 -19.41
N ARG A 272 -14.41 -13.32 -20.06
CA ARG A 272 -14.55 -14.64 -20.69
C ARG A 272 -13.46 -14.91 -21.73
N GLU A 273 -13.16 -13.93 -22.59
CA GLU A 273 -12.08 -14.06 -23.58
C GLU A 273 -10.71 -14.23 -22.92
N ALA A 274 -10.44 -13.48 -21.84
CA ALA A 274 -9.22 -13.63 -21.06
C ALA A 274 -9.15 -15.00 -20.37
N GLN A 275 -10.25 -15.52 -19.82
CA GLN A 275 -10.29 -16.87 -19.25
C GLN A 275 -9.97 -17.91 -20.31
N PHE A 276 -10.58 -17.82 -21.50
CA PHE A 276 -10.33 -18.77 -22.59
C PHE A 276 -8.86 -18.76 -23.03
N LYS A 277 -8.26 -17.57 -23.19
CA LYS A 277 -6.83 -17.44 -23.51
C LYS A 277 -5.96 -18.02 -22.41
N PHE A 278 -6.31 -17.79 -21.15
CA PHE A 278 -5.58 -18.34 -20.00
C PHE A 278 -5.63 -19.87 -19.97
N PHE A 279 -6.83 -20.46 -20.08
CA PHE A 279 -6.99 -21.91 -20.13
C PHE A 279 -6.18 -22.53 -21.27
N LYS A 280 -6.27 -21.94 -22.46
CA LYS A 280 -5.50 -22.41 -23.61
C LYS A 280 -4.00 -22.35 -23.31
N GLN A 281 -3.51 -21.24 -22.77
CA GLN A 281 -2.10 -21.10 -22.43
C GLN A 281 -1.62 -22.15 -21.41
N VAL A 282 -2.41 -22.40 -20.35
CA VAL A 282 -2.06 -23.41 -19.34
C VAL A 282 -2.04 -24.80 -19.97
N ASN A 283 -3.05 -25.16 -20.75
CA ASN A 283 -3.15 -26.46 -21.39
C ASN A 283 -2.04 -26.69 -22.43
N ASP A 284 -1.77 -25.71 -23.29
CA ASP A 284 -0.70 -25.78 -24.30
C ASP A 284 0.67 -26.02 -23.61
N VAL A 285 0.90 -25.41 -22.44
CA VAL A 285 2.11 -25.63 -21.65
C VAL A 285 2.13 -27.02 -21.02
N ILE A 286 1.04 -27.45 -20.38
CA ILE A 286 0.92 -28.77 -19.75
C ILE A 286 1.18 -29.89 -20.76
N GLU A 287 0.57 -29.80 -21.95
CA GLU A 287 0.73 -30.79 -23.03
C GLU A 287 2.16 -30.84 -23.59
N SER A 288 2.87 -29.72 -23.57
CA SER A 288 4.24 -29.62 -24.07
C SER A 288 5.32 -29.95 -23.02
N TYR A 289 4.93 -30.13 -21.75
CA TYR A 289 5.88 -30.22 -20.64
C TYR A 289 6.32 -31.67 -20.36
N ASN A 290 7.53 -31.99 -20.82
CA ASN A 290 8.06 -33.36 -20.79
C ASN A 290 8.93 -33.71 -19.56
N GLN A 291 9.22 -32.78 -18.65
CA GLN A 291 10.01 -33.13 -17.46
C GLN A 291 9.23 -34.03 -16.51
N THR A 292 9.92 -34.82 -15.71
CA THR A 292 9.33 -35.76 -14.75
C THR A 292 8.97 -35.11 -13.41
N VAL A 293 9.63 -33.99 -13.08
CA VAL A 293 9.45 -33.28 -11.81
C VAL A 293 9.26 -31.79 -12.03
N ILE A 294 8.28 -31.22 -11.34
CA ILE A 294 8.08 -29.77 -11.21
C ILE A 294 8.28 -29.41 -9.75
N GLN A 295 9.09 -28.38 -9.48
CA GLN A 295 9.26 -27.93 -8.11
C GLN A 295 8.10 -27.01 -7.68
N HIS A 296 7.69 -26.09 -8.57
CA HIS A 296 6.63 -25.12 -8.27
C HIS A 296 5.60 -25.10 -9.39
N PHE A 297 4.34 -25.34 -9.05
CA PHE A 297 3.20 -25.21 -9.95
C PHE A 297 2.19 -24.25 -9.35
N ARG A 298 2.03 -23.09 -9.97
CA ARG A 298 1.18 -22.00 -9.46
C ARG A 298 0.20 -21.55 -10.52
N ILE A 299 -1.08 -21.52 -10.16
CA ILE A 299 -2.18 -21.03 -10.99
C ILE A 299 -2.90 -19.93 -10.22
N ARG A 300 -2.85 -18.70 -10.74
CA ARG A 300 -3.55 -17.56 -10.18
C ARG A 300 -4.47 -16.93 -11.22
N PHE A 301 -5.76 -17.23 -11.08
CA PHE A 301 -6.81 -16.76 -11.98
C PHE A 301 -8.20 -16.89 -11.34
N ASP A 302 -9.11 -15.95 -11.60
CA ASP A 302 -10.50 -15.99 -11.13
C ASP A 302 -11.29 -17.18 -11.73
N LEU A 303 -11.24 -18.36 -11.09
CA LEU A 303 -11.84 -19.63 -11.53
C LEU A 303 -12.89 -20.15 -10.55
N TYR A 304 -13.92 -20.87 -11.01
CA TYR A 304 -15.09 -21.27 -10.22
C TYR A 304 -15.51 -22.72 -10.51
N ALA A 305 -16.42 -23.28 -9.69
CA ALA A 305 -16.90 -24.67 -9.76
C ALA A 305 -17.26 -25.17 -11.17
N GLY A 306 -17.82 -24.30 -12.02
CA GLY A 306 -18.18 -24.63 -13.41
C GLY A 306 -17.00 -24.93 -14.34
N LYS A 307 -15.77 -25.01 -13.82
CA LYS A 307 -14.53 -25.37 -14.52
C LYS A 307 -13.81 -26.55 -13.88
N ALA A 308 -14.50 -27.31 -13.02
CA ALA A 308 -13.93 -28.43 -12.26
C ALA A 308 -13.11 -29.39 -13.13
N GLU A 309 -13.68 -29.91 -14.23
CA GLU A 309 -13.01 -30.88 -15.11
C GLU A 309 -11.64 -30.41 -15.63
N VAL A 310 -11.49 -29.11 -15.89
CA VAL A 310 -10.21 -28.55 -16.36
C VAL A 310 -9.22 -28.43 -15.20
N ILE A 311 -9.70 -28.02 -14.03
CA ILE A 311 -8.87 -27.88 -12.83
C ILE A 311 -8.41 -29.26 -12.33
N ASP A 312 -9.28 -30.27 -12.40
CA ASP A 312 -8.96 -31.67 -12.07
C ASP A 312 -7.81 -32.19 -12.93
N LYS A 313 -7.79 -31.87 -14.23
CA LYS A 313 -6.68 -32.22 -15.14
C LYS A 313 -5.37 -31.54 -14.73
N TRP A 314 -5.43 -30.31 -14.23
CA TRP A 314 -4.26 -29.59 -13.74
C TRP A 314 -3.74 -30.18 -12.43
N LEU A 315 -4.63 -30.63 -11.55
CA LEU A 315 -4.25 -31.36 -10.34
C LEU A 315 -3.62 -32.71 -10.67
N GLN A 316 -4.20 -33.46 -11.60
CA GLN A 316 -3.62 -34.71 -12.08
C GLN A 316 -2.21 -34.49 -12.63
N PHE A 317 -2.03 -33.47 -13.47
CA PHE A 317 -0.71 -33.08 -13.94
C PHE A 317 0.25 -32.75 -12.79
N ALA A 318 -0.20 -32.04 -11.76
CA ALA A 318 0.64 -31.75 -10.59
C ALA A 318 1.08 -33.02 -9.84
N ALA A 319 0.18 -34.01 -9.69
CA ALA A 319 0.51 -35.31 -9.12
C ALA A 319 1.51 -36.09 -10.00
N ASP A 320 1.24 -36.20 -11.31
CA ASP A 320 2.10 -36.92 -12.26
C ASP A 320 3.52 -36.35 -12.29
N LYS A 321 3.63 -35.02 -12.10
CA LYS A 321 4.90 -34.29 -12.08
C LYS A 321 5.49 -34.12 -10.67
N LYS A 322 4.96 -34.82 -9.67
CA LYS A 322 5.49 -34.87 -8.30
C LYS A 322 5.78 -33.48 -7.73
N VAL A 323 4.80 -32.58 -7.85
CA VAL A 323 4.95 -31.18 -7.46
C VAL A 323 5.30 -31.04 -5.97
N GLU A 324 6.35 -30.26 -5.68
CA GLU A 324 6.72 -29.93 -4.29
C GLU A 324 5.91 -28.74 -3.74
N MET A 325 5.59 -27.75 -4.58
CA MET A 325 4.83 -26.57 -4.18
C MET A 325 3.66 -26.32 -5.12
N LEU A 326 2.44 -26.48 -4.62
CA LEU A 326 1.19 -26.26 -5.34
C LEU A 326 0.48 -25.01 -4.80
N GLU A 327 0.21 -24.05 -5.68
CA GLU A 327 -0.62 -22.87 -5.35
C GLU A 327 -1.78 -22.75 -6.34
N LEU A 328 -3.00 -22.84 -5.82
CA LEU A 328 -4.25 -22.54 -6.52
C LEU A 328 -4.87 -21.28 -5.90
N ASP A 329 -4.69 -20.15 -6.58
CA ASP A 329 -5.28 -18.87 -6.17
C ASP A 329 -6.42 -18.50 -7.12
N PHE A 330 -7.64 -18.90 -6.74
CA PHE A 330 -8.86 -18.65 -7.50
C PHE A 330 -9.66 -17.45 -7.00
N MET A 331 -9.04 -16.60 -6.16
CA MET A 331 -9.73 -15.44 -5.65
C MET A 331 -10.07 -14.46 -6.76
N LYS A 332 -11.31 -13.99 -6.73
CA LYS A 332 -11.74 -12.89 -7.59
C LYS A 332 -10.99 -11.61 -7.23
N HIS A 333 -10.23 -11.07 -8.17
CA HIS A 333 -9.64 -9.75 -8.06
C HIS A 333 -10.70 -8.71 -8.48
N GLY A 334 -11.28 -7.98 -7.52
CA GLY A 334 -12.27 -6.92 -7.77
C GLY A 334 -13.16 -6.55 -6.58
N ILE A 335 -14.14 -5.68 -6.82
CA ILE A 335 -14.95 -5.01 -5.78
C ILE A 335 -15.91 -5.97 -5.04
N LYS A 336 -16.41 -7.00 -5.73
CA LYS A 336 -17.31 -8.01 -5.15
C LYS A 336 -16.60 -9.33 -4.95
N ILE A 337 -16.47 -9.72 -3.68
CA ILE A 337 -16.01 -11.02 -3.25
C ILE A 337 -17.01 -12.09 -3.75
N ARG A 338 -16.51 -13.20 -4.29
CA ARG A 338 -17.36 -14.32 -4.72
C ARG A 338 -17.87 -15.11 -3.52
N ASP A 339 -19.14 -15.50 -3.57
CA ASP A 339 -19.73 -16.44 -2.61
C ASP A 339 -18.97 -17.79 -2.65
N PRO A 340 -18.52 -18.33 -1.49
CA PRO A 340 -17.81 -19.60 -1.41
C PRO A 340 -18.55 -20.81 -2.00
N CYS A 341 -19.88 -20.78 -2.12
CA CYS A 341 -20.64 -21.88 -2.75
C CYS A 341 -20.30 -22.08 -4.25
N PHE A 342 -19.68 -21.09 -4.89
CA PHE A 342 -19.21 -21.19 -6.28
C PHE A 342 -17.71 -21.49 -6.40
N ASN A 343 -17.01 -21.70 -5.28
CA ASN A 343 -15.63 -22.13 -5.32
C ASN A 343 -15.53 -23.54 -5.92
N TYR A 344 -14.35 -23.86 -6.44
CA TYR A 344 -14.05 -25.21 -6.87
C TYR A 344 -13.83 -26.12 -5.65
N ASP A 345 -14.38 -27.33 -5.69
CA ASP A 345 -14.21 -28.34 -4.63
C ASP A 345 -12.97 -29.17 -4.92
N PHE A 346 -12.05 -29.24 -3.95
CA PHE A 346 -10.83 -30.00 -4.11
C PHE A 346 -11.15 -31.51 -4.18
N PRO A 347 -10.70 -32.24 -5.22
CA PRO A 347 -11.04 -33.64 -5.41
C PRO A 347 -10.16 -34.52 -4.51
N LEU A 348 -10.75 -35.51 -3.84
CA LEU A 348 -9.99 -36.61 -3.22
C LEU A 348 -10.80 -37.89 -3.04
N ARG A 349 -10.06 -38.99 -2.87
CA ARG A 349 -10.52 -40.38 -2.81
C ARG A 349 -11.01 -40.69 -1.39
N LEU A 350 -12.31 -40.79 -1.16
CA LEU A 350 -12.79 -41.47 0.04
C LEU A 350 -12.38 -42.96 -0.06
N SER A 351 -11.25 -43.32 0.54
CA SER A 351 -10.78 -44.69 0.60
C SER A 351 -11.76 -45.51 1.45
N ASP A 352 -12.59 -46.34 0.79
CA ASP A 352 -13.31 -47.52 1.30
C ASP A 352 -13.45 -47.65 2.83
N ARG A 353 -14.19 -46.74 3.46
CA ARG A 353 -14.74 -46.97 4.80
C ARG A 353 -16.23 -46.63 4.80
N ASN A 354 -17.04 -47.68 4.64
CA ASN A 354 -18.49 -47.77 4.91
C ASN A 354 -19.30 -46.50 4.60
N ILE A 355 -19.68 -46.33 3.33
CA ILE A 355 -20.55 -45.24 2.90
C ILE A 355 -22.00 -45.75 2.83
N GLU A 356 -22.69 -45.80 3.97
CA GLU A 356 -24.16 -45.95 4.02
C GLU A 356 -24.88 -44.63 4.39
N HIS A 357 -24.14 -43.53 4.67
CA HIS A 357 -24.76 -42.31 5.23
C HIS A 357 -24.39 -40.96 4.56
N LEU A 358 -23.78 -40.93 3.37
CA LEU A 358 -23.45 -39.66 2.71
C LEU A 358 -24.21 -39.46 1.38
N PHE A 359 -25.52 -39.26 1.48
CA PHE A 359 -26.31 -38.66 0.41
C PHE A 359 -26.15 -37.13 0.46
N GLU A 360 -24.98 -36.58 0.09
CA GLU A 360 -24.83 -35.13 -0.21
C GLU A 360 -23.42 -34.72 -0.71
N LEU A 361 -22.67 -35.59 -1.39
CA LEU A 361 -21.40 -35.19 -2.05
C LEU A 361 -21.59 -34.95 -3.57
N PRO A 362 -21.00 -33.87 -4.14
CA PRO A 362 -21.14 -33.55 -5.56
C PRO A 362 -20.44 -34.56 -6.48
N SER A 363 -21.08 -34.87 -7.61
CA SER A 363 -20.82 -36.00 -8.53
C SER A 363 -19.48 -36.06 -9.30
N SER A 364 -18.38 -35.45 -8.85
CA SER A 364 -17.07 -35.51 -9.53
C SER A 364 -16.07 -36.41 -8.78
N ALA A 365 -16.35 -37.72 -8.74
CA ALA A 365 -15.66 -38.67 -7.87
C ALA A 365 -14.55 -39.53 -8.54
N PHE A 366 -13.81 -39.04 -9.55
CA PHE A 366 -12.87 -39.90 -10.28
C PHE A 366 -11.46 -39.37 -10.60
N ALA A 367 -11.04 -38.22 -10.08
CA ALA A 367 -9.63 -37.81 -10.16
C ALA A 367 -8.89 -38.17 -8.87
N VAL A 368 -8.18 -39.31 -8.88
CA VAL A 368 -7.30 -39.73 -7.78
C VAL A 368 -6.00 -38.94 -7.87
N VAL A 369 -5.82 -37.94 -7.01
CA VAL A 369 -4.63 -37.08 -7.02
C VAL A 369 -3.81 -37.32 -5.75
N GLU A 370 -2.89 -38.29 -5.80
CA GLU A 370 -1.94 -38.54 -4.70
C GLU A 370 -0.76 -37.56 -4.78
N LEU A 371 -0.82 -36.46 -4.01
CA LEU A 371 0.21 -35.41 -3.99
C LEU A 371 1.40 -35.76 -3.05
N ILE A 372 2.00 -36.93 -3.23
CA ILE A 372 2.98 -37.52 -2.29
C ILE A 372 4.25 -36.69 -2.03
N SER A 373 4.65 -35.82 -2.96
CA SER A 373 5.91 -35.03 -2.89
C SER A 373 5.69 -33.61 -2.36
N LEU A 374 4.46 -33.29 -1.94
CA LEU A 374 4.07 -31.93 -1.62
C LEU A 374 4.70 -31.47 -0.29
N LYS A 375 5.39 -30.33 -0.35
CA LYS A 375 5.98 -29.60 0.79
C LYS A 375 5.20 -28.33 1.12
N LYS A 376 4.53 -27.73 0.14
CA LYS A 376 3.72 -26.52 0.31
C LYS A 376 2.43 -26.59 -0.50
N LEU A 377 1.31 -26.36 0.16
CA LEU A 377 -0.01 -26.28 -0.44
C LEU A 377 -0.68 -24.95 -0.10
N VAL A 378 -1.06 -24.19 -1.12
CA VAL A 378 -1.81 -22.93 -0.97
C VAL A 378 -3.10 -23.01 -1.77
N LEU A 379 -4.23 -22.95 -1.08
CA LEU A 379 -5.57 -23.05 -1.64
C LEU A 379 -6.35 -21.79 -1.27
N LYS A 380 -6.70 -20.97 -2.26
CA LYS A 380 -7.49 -19.75 -2.04
C LYS A 380 -8.72 -19.75 -2.94
N SER A 381 -9.89 -19.58 -2.33
CA SER A 381 -11.18 -19.76 -3.02
C SER A 381 -11.33 -21.16 -3.63
N VAL A 382 -10.86 -22.16 -2.89
CA VAL A 382 -11.02 -23.60 -3.15
C VAL A 382 -11.62 -24.21 -1.89
N ASN A 383 -12.67 -25.00 -2.04
CA ASN A 383 -13.33 -25.67 -0.94
C ASN A 383 -12.61 -26.97 -0.60
N VAL A 384 -12.40 -27.15 0.69
CA VAL A 384 -11.77 -28.32 1.31
C VAL A 384 -12.63 -28.69 2.50
N SER A 385 -13.01 -29.97 2.59
CA SER A 385 -13.71 -30.52 3.76
C SER A 385 -12.71 -31.04 4.80
N ASN A 386 -13.20 -31.33 6.00
CA ASN A 386 -12.40 -31.94 7.06
C ASN A 386 -11.76 -33.28 6.64
N ALA A 387 -12.52 -34.15 5.98
CA ALA A 387 -12.01 -35.42 5.48
C ALA A 387 -10.88 -35.24 4.44
N ILE A 388 -11.05 -34.30 3.51
CA ILE A 388 -10.02 -33.99 2.50
C ILE A 388 -8.76 -33.45 3.16
N LEU A 389 -8.90 -32.61 4.19
CA LEU A 389 -7.77 -32.07 4.93
C LEU A 389 -6.94 -33.16 5.62
N GLU A 390 -7.60 -34.08 6.32
CA GLU A 390 -6.94 -35.22 6.98
C GLU A 390 -6.21 -36.10 5.95
N GLU A 391 -6.87 -36.41 4.84
CA GLU A 391 -6.31 -37.25 3.80
C GLU A 391 -5.10 -36.60 3.11
N LEU A 392 -5.15 -35.28 2.85
CA LEU A 392 -4.01 -34.53 2.32
C LEU A 392 -2.78 -34.61 3.23
N LEU A 393 -3.00 -34.53 4.56
CA LEU A 393 -1.92 -34.60 5.55
C LEU A 393 -1.32 -36.01 5.64
N ILE A 394 -2.14 -37.06 5.48
CA ILE A 394 -1.70 -38.45 5.48
C ILE A 394 -0.94 -38.78 4.19
N ASN A 395 -1.48 -38.40 3.04
CA ASN A 395 -0.91 -38.72 1.73
C ASN A 395 0.28 -37.84 1.35
N SER A 396 0.51 -36.73 2.06
CA SER A 396 1.61 -35.79 1.81
C SER A 396 2.51 -35.65 3.06
N PRO A 397 3.28 -36.68 3.44
CA PRO A 397 4.04 -36.68 4.71
C PRO A 397 5.14 -35.61 4.78
N GLN A 398 5.52 -35.03 3.64
CA GLN A 398 6.51 -33.95 3.55
C GLN A 398 5.89 -32.56 3.67
N LEU A 399 4.56 -32.43 3.82
CA LEU A 399 3.87 -31.15 3.80
C LEU A 399 4.26 -30.30 5.02
N GLU A 400 4.96 -29.20 4.76
CA GLU A 400 5.46 -28.27 5.78
C GLU A 400 4.60 -27.01 5.89
N VAL A 401 3.95 -26.60 4.80
CA VAL A 401 3.17 -25.36 4.72
C VAL A 401 1.80 -25.65 4.12
N LEU A 402 0.75 -25.31 4.86
CA LEU A 402 -0.64 -25.40 4.40
C LEU A 402 -1.36 -24.08 4.61
N CYS A 403 -1.85 -23.49 3.52
CA CYS A 403 -2.66 -22.27 3.54
C CYS A 403 -4.02 -22.54 2.91
N ILE A 404 -5.11 -22.36 3.68
CA ILE A 404 -6.49 -22.51 3.20
C ILE A 404 -7.23 -21.19 3.40
N HIS A 405 -7.71 -20.62 2.30
CA HIS A 405 -8.39 -19.34 2.32
C HIS A 405 -9.77 -19.46 1.68
N ARG A 406 -10.79 -18.95 2.37
CA ARG A 406 -12.17 -18.87 1.84
C ARG A 406 -12.77 -20.22 1.45
N SER A 407 -12.44 -21.29 2.19
CA SER A 407 -13.11 -22.60 2.05
C SER A 407 -14.47 -22.58 2.76
N LEU A 408 -15.45 -23.30 2.19
CA LEU A 408 -16.80 -23.44 2.75
C LEU A 408 -16.93 -24.61 3.74
N TYR A 409 -16.28 -25.75 3.49
CA TYR A 409 -16.61 -27.01 4.17
C TYR A 409 -15.73 -27.37 5.39
N LEU A 410 -14.96 -26.41 5.91
CA LEU A 410 -14.16 -26.62 7.12
C LEU A 410 -14.98 -26.21 8.34
N MET A 411 -15.54 -27.17 9.08
CA MET A 411 -16.32 -26.89 10.30
C MET A 411 -15.50 -27.14 11.58
N HIS A 412 -14.95 -28.35 11.73
CA HIS A 412 -14.23 -28.79 12.94
C HIS A 412 -12.82 -29.29 12.63
N VAL A 413 -11.85 -28.39 12.57
CA VAL A 413 -10.48 -28.77 12.18
C VAL A 413 -9.78 -29.41 13.37
N GLU A 414 -9.45 -30.68 13.26
CA GLU A 414 -8.66 -31.39 14.25
C GLU A 414 -7.41 -31.97 13.59
N ILE A 415 -6.23 -31.51 14.02
CA ILE A 415 -4.95 -31.99 13.49
C ILE A 415 -4.05 -32.30 14.67
N GLY A 416 -3.69 -33.58 14.82
CA GLY A 416 -2.74 -33.94 15.84
C GLY A 416 -2.03 -35.27 15.68
N GLY A 417 -0.87 -35.36 16.32
CA GLY A 417 0.01 -36.52 16.30
C GLY A 417 1.34 -36.27 15.61
N LYS A 418 2.37 -36.95 16.12
CA LYS A 418 3.79 -36.79 15.71
C LYS A 418 4.11 -37.20 14.27
N ALA A 419 3.16 -37.80 13.55
CA ALA A 419 3.33 -38.25 12.18
C ALA A 419 3.40 -37.08 11.18
N PHE A 420 2.89 -35.90 11.53
CA PHE A 420 2.82 -34.75 10.63
C PHE A 420 4.08 -33.88 10.68
N ASN A 421 4.63 -33.52 9.52
CA ASN A 421 5.75 -32.58 9.37
C ASN A 421 5.28 -31.12 9.15
N LEU A 422 4.01 -30.82 9.46
CA LEU A 422 3.42 -29.51 9.23
C LEU A 422 4.04 -28.46 10.17
N LYS A 423 4.72 -27.47 9.58
CA LYS A 423 5.40 -26.38 10.30
C LYS A 423 4.59 -25.09 10.29
N HIS A 424 3.81 -24.85 9.24
CA HIS A 424 3.07 -23.60 9.05
C HIS A 424 1.64 -23.91 8.60
N LEU A 425 0.66 -23.44 9.38
CA LEU A 425 -0.76 -23.57 9.06
C LEU A 425 -1.41 -22.19 9.04
N GLU A 426 -2.06 -21.87 7.93
CA GLU A 426 -2.85 -20.65 7.75
C GLU A 426 -4.28 -20.99 7.33
N ILE A 427 -5.27 -20.54 8.11
CA ILE A 427 -6.70 -20.67 7.81
C ILE A 427 -7.34 -19.28 7.85
N THR A 428 -7.78 -18.77 6.69
CA THR A 428 -8.22 -17.38 6.55
C THR A 428 -9.57 -17.24 5.84
N ASN A 429 -10.49 -16.50 6.44
CA ASN A 429 -11.82 -16.16 5.92
C ASN A 429 -12.67 -17.40 5.53
N CYS A 430 -12.51 -18.52 6.22
CA CYS A 430 -13.39 -19.68 6.12
C CYS A 430 -14.57 -19.46 7.07
N CYS A 431 -15.78 -19.30 6.52
CA CYS A 431 -16.94 -18.80 7.28
C CYS A 431 -17.58 -19.83 8.20
N GLU A 432 -17.52 -21.11 7.84
CA GLU A 432 -18.21 -22.19 8.57
C GLU A 432 -17.34 -22.83 9.67
N VAL A 433 -16.12 -22.34 9.90
CA VAL A 433 -15.24 -22.88 10.95
C VAL A 433 -15.85 -22.55 12.31
N GLU A 434 -16.09 -23.58 13.11
CA GLU A 434 -16.60 -23.47 14.49
C GLU A 434 -15.52 -23.82 15.52
N SER A 435 -14.62 -24.75 15.20
CA SER A 435 -13.53 -25.15 16.10
C SER A 435 -12.24 -25.52 15.36
N ILE A 436 -11.11 -25.27 16.03
CA ILE A 436 -9.78 -25.71 15.61
C ILE A 436 -9.03 -26.28 16.82
N TYR A 437 -8.58 -27.53 16.70
CA TYR A 437 -7.79 -28.24 17.69
C TYR A 437 -6.48 -28.71 17.07
N LEU A 438 -5.35 -28.21 17.59
CA LEU A 438 -4.01 -28.58 17.14
C LEU A 438 -3.23 -29.17 18.32
N TYR A 439 -2.72 -30.39 18.18
CA TYR A 439 -2.01 -31.04 19.29
C TYR A 439 -0.91 -32.03 18.89
N ASP A 440 0.14 -32.14 19.72
CA ASP A 440 1.17 -33.19 19.61
C ASP A 440 1.96 -33.20 18.28
N PHE A 441 2.39 -32.03 17.78
CA PHE A 441 3.32 -31.94 16.64
C PHE A 441 4.18 -30.67 16.62
N ASN A 442 5.14 -30.61 15.70
CA ASN A 442 6.19 -29.60 15.63
C ASN A 442 5.80 -28.32 14.85
N LEU A 443 4.61 -27.77 15.11
CA LEU A 443 4.15 -26.54 14.46
C LEU A 443 5.05 -25.35 14.85
N ILE A 444 5.44 -24.53 13.87
CA ILE A 444 6.28 -23.33 14.05
C ILE A 444 5.42 -22.07 14.05
N SER A 445 4.46 -21.96 13.12
CA SER A 445 3.54 -20.81 13.04
C SER A 445 2.11 -21.22 12.78
N PHE A 446 1.18 -20.57 13.47
CA PHE A 446 -0.25 -20.71 13.23
C PHE A 446 -0.89 -19.34 12.95
N ILE A 447 -1.64 -19.26 11.85
CA ILE A 447 -2.38 -18.07 11.46
C ILE A 447 -3.85 -18.46 11.28
N TYR A 448 -4.72 -17.83 12.06
CA TYR A 448 -6.17 -17.95 11.90
C TYR A 448 -6.79 -16.56 11.78
N ASN A 449 -7.51 -16.31 10.69
CA ASN A 449 -8.19 -15.04 10.48
C ASN A 449 -9.62 -15.28 10.04
N GLY A 450 -10.54 -15.39 10.98
CA GLY A 450 -11.94 -15.76 10.73
C GLY A 450 -12.86 -15.30 11.85
N GLN A 451 -14.03 -15.90 11.94
CA GLN A 451 -14.96 -15.63 13.05
C GLN A 451 -14.43 -16.20 14.37
N ALA A 452 -15.09 -15.88 15.49
CA ALA A 452 -14.74 -16.48 16.78
C ALA A 452 -15.02 -17.98 16.76
N ILE A 453 -14.08 -18.77 17.25
CA ILE A 453 -14.13 -20.23 17.24
C ILE A 453 -13.73 -20.79 18.60
N ASP A 454 -14.04 -22.06 18.83
CA ASP A 454 -13.42 -22.82 19.91
C ASP A 454 -12.02 -23.27 19.49
N LEU A 455 -10.98 -22.68 20.10
CA LEU A 455 -9.58 -22.91 19.75
C LEU A 455 -8.85 -23.64 20.88
N GLY A 456 -8.26 -24.79 20.57
CA GLY A 456 -7.38 -25.55 21.46
C GLY A 456 -6.00 -25.77 20.85
N LEU A 457 -4.95 -25.36 21.55
CA LEU A 457 -3.56 -25.54 21.15
C LEU A 457 -2.82 -26.22 22.30
N THR A 458 -2.42 -27.48 22.11
CA THR A 458 -1.86 -28.30 23.19
C THR A 458 -0.58 -28.98 22.73
N ASP A 459 0.48 -28.98 23.55
CA ASP A 459 1.73 -29.69 23.24
C ASP A 459 2.34 -29.37 21.87
N LEU A 460 2.47 -28.07 21.56
CA LEU A 460 3.14 -27.54 20.36
C LEU A 460 4.48 -26.86 20.73
N PRO A 461 5.54 -27.64 21.07
CA PRO A 461 6.76 -27.11 21.70
C PRO A 461 7.61 -26.21 20.80
N LYS A 462 7.36 -26.21 19.48
CA LYS A 462 8.08 -25.38 18.51
C LYS A 462 7.29 -24.15 18.06
N LEU A 463 6.09 -23.92 18.61
CA LEU A 463 5.22 -22.82 18.18
C LEU A 463 5.80 -21.48 18.62
N LYS A 464 6.33 -20.73 17.66
CA LYS A 464 6.95 -19.41 17.89
C LYS A 464 6.05 -18.26 17.49
N GLU A 465 5.16 -18.47 16.52
CA GLU A 465 4.35 -17.41 15.94
C GLU A 465 2.86 -17.78 15.96
N LEU A 466 2.06 -16.91 16.55
CA LEU A 466 0.61 -17.04 16.63
C LEU A 466 -0.06 -15.77 16.11
N ASP A 467 -0.88 -15.87 15.07
CA ASP A 467 -1.70 -14.78 14.53
C ASP A 467 -3.18 -15.14 14.59
N ILE A 468 -3.96 -14.38 15.35
CA ILE A 468 -5.40 -14.58 15.50
C ILE A 468 -6.14 -13.29 15.09
N GLY A 469 -6.97 -13.37 14.05
CA GLY A 469 -7.69 -12.23 13.49
C GLY A 469 -9.21 -12.38 13.47
N ARG A 470 -9.92 -11.24 13.55
CA ARG A 470 -11.40 -11.05 13.50
C ARG A 470 -12.23 -11.74 14.59
N GLY A 471 -11.80 -12.89 15.12
CA GLY A 471 -12.54 -13.67 16.12
C GLY A 471 -12.43 -13.17 17.57
N LEU A 472 -11.40 -12.37 17.92
CA LEU A 472 -11.17 -11.95 19.32
C LEU A 472 -12.34 -11.21 19.97
N ALA A 473 -13.13 -10.48 19.18
CA ALA A 473 -14.29 -9.74 19.69
C ALA A 473 -15.35 -10.63 20.35
N ARG A 474 -15.32 -11.95 20.11
CA ARG A 474 -16.27 -12.91 20.68
C ARG A 474 -15.59 -14.19 21.18
N LEU A 475 -14.25 -14.23 21.28
CA LEU A 475 -13.61 -15.38 21.91
C LEU A 475 -14.09 -15.43 23.36
N LYS A 476 -14.73 -16.55 23.72
CA LYS A 476 -15.11 -16.82 25.11
C LYS A 476 -13.84 -16.76 25.96
N THR A 477 -13.96 -16.28 27.19
CA THR A 477 -12.85 -16.08 28.16
C THR A 477 -11.99 -17.35 28.40
N ASN A 478 -12.46 -18.53 27.98
CA ASN A 478 -11.75 -19.80 28.09
C ASN A 478 -10.65 -20.03 27.03
N VAL A 479 -10.59 -19.26 25.94
CA VAL A 479 -9.61 -19.52 24.86
C VAL A 479 -8.17 -19.37 25.36
N PHE A 480 -7.88 -18.33 26.15
CA PHE A 480 -6.56 -18.17 26.76
C PHE A 480 -6.20 -19.33 27.72
N GLY A 481 -7.20 -19.94 28.37
CA GLY A 481 -6.99 -21.16 29.17
C GLY A 481 -6.61 -22.36 28.29
N LYS A 482 -7.30 -22.55 27.17
CA LYS A 482 -7.08 -23.68 26.25
C LYS A 482 -5.76 -23.61 25.45
N ILE A 483 -5.17 -22.43 25.30
CA ILE A 483 -3.88 -22.24 24.61
C ILE A 483 -2.73 -21.93 25.58
N SER A 484 -3.00 -22.01 26.90
CA SER A 484 -2.06 -21.61 27.96
C SER A 484 -0.75 -22.39 27.95
N THR A 485 -0.82 -23.68 27.60
CA THR A 485 0.34 -24.58 27.46
C THR A 485 1.35 -24.09 26.42
N CYS A 486 0.91 -23.27 25.46
CA CYS A 486 1.75 -22.77 24.37
C CYS A 486 2.38 -21.40 24.66
N PHE A 487 1.95 -20.65 25.69
CA PHE A 487 2.42 -19.28 25.93
C PHE A 487 3.91 -19.16 26.23
N SER A 488 4.52 -20.20 26.80
CA SER A 488 5.95 -20.24 27.04
C SER A 488 6.77 -20.39 25.77
N TYR A 489 6.19 -20.80 24.63
CA TYR A 489 6.94 -21.00 23.38
C TYR A 489 6.81 -19.80 22.41
N ILE A 490 5.72 -19.04 22.52
CA ILE A 490 5.38 -17.97 21.58
C ILE A 490 6.33 -16.79 21.75
N GLN A 491 6.95 -16.38 20.64
CA GLN A 491 7.85 -15.23 20.54
C GLN A 491 7.21 -14.07 19.76
N VAL A 492 6.30 -14.39 18.84
CA VAL A 492 5.61 -13.43 17.99
C VAL A 492 4.10 -13.63 18.14
N LEU A 493 3.42 -12.59 18.62
CA LEU A 493 1.98 -12.59 18.77
C LEU A 493 1.37 -11.53 17.86
N SER A 494 0.40 -11.95 17.05
CA SER A 494 -0.34 -11.08 16.15
C SER A 494 -1.83 -11.11 16.46
N PHE A 495 -2.47 -9.94 16.54
CA PHE A 495 -3.92 -9.84 16.62
C PHE A 495 -4.52 -8.89 15.60
N LYS A 496 -5.66 -9.28 15.01
CA LYS A 496 -6.46 -8.40 14.14
C LYS A 496 -7.81 -8.10 14.78
N ILE A 497 -7.99 -6.87 15.24
CA ILE A 497 -9.15 -6.39 16.00
C ILE A 497 -9.97 -5.44 15.13
N GLY A 498 -11.22 -5.80 14.84
CA GLY A 498 -12.12 -4.99 14.02
C GLY A 498 -12.56 -3.70 14.72
N GLN A 499 -13.27 -3.81 15.85
CA GLN A 499 -13.73 -2.67 16.64
C GLN A 499 -13.30 -2.82 18.10
N PRO A 500 -12.30 -2.06 18.59
CA PRO A 500 -11.81 -2.19 19.97
C PRO A 500 -12.93 -2.02 21.01
N LYS A 501 -13.77 -0.97 20.93
CA LYS A 501 -14.85 -0.72 21.92
C LYS A 501 -15.85 -1.87 22.14
N GLN A 502 -16.05 -2.75 21.17
CA GLN A 502 -16.97 -3.90 21.28
C GLN A 502 -16.24 -5.22 21.60
N SER A 503 -14.91 -5.25 21.60
CA SER A 503 -14.11 -6.47 21.56
C SER A 503 -13.14 -6.67 22.72
N LEU A 504 -12.85 -5.64 23.51
CA LEU A 504 -11.79 -5.71 24.52
C LEU A 504 -12.31 -6.19 25.87
N ILE A 505 -12.29 -7.51 26.05
CA ILE A 505 -11.96 -8.10 27.36
C ILE A 505 -10.44 -8.35 27.36
N LEU A 506 -9.63 -7.31 27.07
CA LEU A 506 -8.16 -7.43 27.16
C LEU A 506 -7.67 -7.58 28.60
N ALA A 507 -8.50 -7.18 29.58
CA ALA A 507 -8.16 -7.20 31.00
C ALA A 507 -7.94 -8.61 31.59
N SER A 508 -8.19 -9.67 30.82
CA SER A 508 -8.05 -11.07 31.27
C SER A 508 -6.98 -11.86 30.51
N ILE A 509 -6.10 -11.19 29.76
CA ILE A 509 -5.01 -11.88 29.06
C ILE A 509 -3.93 -12.25 30.08
N PRO A 510 -3.58 -13.54 30.18
CA PRO A 510 -2.53 -14.00 31.09
C PRO A 510 -1.17 -13.45 30.67
N GLU A 511 -0.19 -13.57 31.56
CA GLU A 511 1.18 -13.17 31.26
C GLU A 511 1.78 -14.04 30.15
N LEU A 512 2.42 -13.39 29.18
CA LEU A 512 3.03 -13.98 27.99
C LEU A 512 4.55 -13.73 28.05
N PRO A 513 5.28 -14.53 28.84
CA PRO A 513 6.62 -14.17 29.31
C PRO A 513 7.66 -14.08 28.19
N ASN A 514 7.48 -14.81 27.08
CA ASN A 514 8.46 -14.93 26.02
C ASN A 514 8.13 -14.17 24.73
N VAL A 515 7.00 -13.44 24.70
CA VAL A 515 6.60 -12.64 23.54
C VAL A 515 7.54 -11.45 23.41
N LYS A 516 8.32 -11.44 22.32
CA LYS A 516 9.27 -10.38 21.96
C LYS A 516 8.67 -9.40 20.95
N ASN A 517 7.77 -9.88 20.09
CA ASN A 517 7.17 -9.07 19.04
C ASN A 517 5.65 -9.14 19.13
N LEU A 518 5.01 -7.99 19.39
CA LEU A 518 3.56 -7.86 19.41
C LEU A 518 3.10 -7.06 18.19
N ARG A 519 2.25 -7.66 17.35
CA ARG A 519 1.74 -7.05 16.11
C ARG A 519 0.23 -6.94 16.13
N LEU A 520 -0.28 -5.73 15.99
CA LEU A 520 -1.71 -5.46 16.07
C LEU A 520 -2.20 -4.85 14.78
N THR A 521 -3.37 -5.27 14.31
CA THR A 521 -4.09 -4.61 13.21
C THR A 521 -5.46 -4.20 13.73
N ILE A 522 -5.73 -2.91 13.79
CA ILE A 522 -6.89 -2.37 14.50
C ILE A 522 -7.72 -1.50 13.57
N GLY A 523 -9.04 -1.70 13.55
CA GLY A 523 -9.96 -0.75 12.95
C GLY A 523 -9.98 0.56 13.74
N ALA A 524 -9.51 1.62 13.10
CA ALA A 524 -9.44 2.96 13.65
C ALA A 524 -10.75 3.70 13.32
N TYR A 525 -11.59 3.88 14.35
CA TYR A 525 -12.84 4.62 14.29
C TYR A 525 -12.68 5.93 15.04
N GLU A 526 -13.02 7.03 14.36
CA GLU A 526 -13.01 8.39 14.89
C GLU A 526 -11.70 8.70 15.62
N ASP A 527 -11.78 9.14 16.88
CA ASP A 527 -10.65 9.39 17.78
C ASP A 527 -10.69 8.49 19.03
N ASP A 528 -11.12 7.24 18.85
CA ASP A 528 -11.20 6.26 19.93
C ASP A 528 -9.83 5.99 20.54
N SER A 529 -9.78 6.00 21.89
CA SER A 529 -8.55 5.78 22.64
C SER A 529 -7.87 4.46 22.26
N LEU A 530 -6.58 4.52 21.92
CA LEU A 530 -5.75 3.36 21.68
C LEU A 530 -5.02 2.87 22.94
N LEU A 531 -5.18 3.56 24.09
CA LEU A 531 -4.50 3.20 25.33
C LEU A 531 -4.94 1.83 25.89
N GLU A 532 -6.18 1.42 25.63
CA GLU A 532 -6.64 0.07 26.01
C GLU A 532 -5.85 -1.01 25.28
N VAL A 533 -5.41 -0.74 24.05
CA VAL A 533 -4.57 -1.65 23.27
C VAL A 533 -3.17 -1.77 23.88
N ALA A 534 -2.66 -0.69 24.47
CA ALA A 534 -1.40 -0.71 25.19
C ALA A 534 -1.44 -1.63 26.43
N SER A 535 -2.64 -1.93 26.97
CA SER A 535 -2.79 -2.89 28.06
C SER A 535 -2.28 -4.29 27.70
N LEU A 536 -2.39 -4.69 26.43
CA LEU A 536 -1.89 -5.98 25.95
C LEU A 536 -0.36 -6.04 25.94
N ALA A 537 0.31 -4.91 25.66
CA ALA A 537 1.76 -4.84 25.78
C ALA A 537 2.20 -5.11 27.23
N ASN A 538 1.40 -4.72 28.23
CA ASN A 538 1.70 -4.99 29.64
C ASN A 538 1.65 -6.47 30.01
N SER A 539 0.94 -7.31 29.23
CA SER A 539 0.96 -8.76 29.44
C SER A 539 2.22 -9.42 28.86
N CYS A 540 3.10 -8.67 28.18
CA CYS A 540 4.30 -9.19 27.50
C CYS A 540 5.57 -8.59 28.13
N PRO A 541 6.09 -9.13 29.25
CA PRO A 541 7.21 -8.51 29.97
C PRO A 541 8.53 -8.48 29.15
N SER A 542 8.74 -9.44 28.25
CA SER A 542 9.94 -9.51 27.39
C SER A 542 9.79 -8.80 26.04
N LEU A 543 8.81 -7.90 25.91
CA LEU A 543 8.50 -7.26 24.64
C LEU A 543 9.67 -6.39 24.15
N GLU A 544 10.16 -6.68 22.94
CA GLU A 544 11.25 -5.96 22.28
C GLU A 544 10.75 -5.03 21.17
N ALA A 545 9.66 -5.41 20.47
CA ALA A 545 9.04 -4.59 19.44
C ALA A 545 7.50 -4.61 19.51
N PHE A 546 6.90 -3.42 19.40
CA PHE A 546 5.46 -3.22 19.31
C PHE A 546 5.12 -2.63 17.94
N LEU A 547 4.30 -3.34 17.17
CA LEU A 547 3.83 -2.89 15.86
C LEU A 547 2.32 -2.78 15.87
N ILE A 548 1.78 -1.66 15.42
CA ILE A 548 0.34 -1.46 15.25
C ILE A 548 0.03 -0.93 13.85
N LYS A 549 -0.95 -1.53 13.18
CA LYS A 549 -1.51 -1.12 11.89
C LYS A 549 -2.92 -0.60 12.08
N LEU A 550 -3.11 0.69 11.87
CA LEU A 550 -4.39 1.37 11.98
C LEU A 550 -5.09 1.36 10.62
N LEU A 551 -6.25 0.69 10.55
CA LEU A 551 -7.11 0.68 9.38
C LEU A 551 -8.13 1.81 9.51
N TRP A 552 -7.98 2.89 8.74
CA TRP A 552 -8.89 4.03 8.83
C TRP A 552 -10.28 3.66 8.33
N ILE A 553 -11.22 3.49 9.26
CA ILE A 553 -12.62 3.23 8.91
C ILE A 553 -13.40 4.54 8.85
N SER A 554 -13.19 5.43 9.82
CA SER A 554 -13.77 6.79 9.85
C SER A 554 -12.87 7.72 10.68
N PRO A 555 -11.67 8.08 10.21
CA PRO A 555 -10.73 8.87 11.00
C PRO A 555 -11.28 10.28 11.20
N ILE A 556 -11.40 10.73 12.46
CA ILE A 556 -11.81 12.10 12.81
C ILE A 556 -10.81 12.62 13.84
N LYS A 557 -10.27 13.82 13.62
CA LYS A 557 -9.47 14.52 14.65
C LYS A 557 -10.43 15.25 15.59
N ARG A 558 -10.51 14.84 16.85
CA ARG A 558 -11.28 15.54 17.89
C ARG A 558 -10.33 16.40 18.72
N ARG A 559 -10.73 17.63 19.04
CA ARG A 559 -10.03 18.45 20.04
C ARG A 559 -10.44 17.96 21.43
N ARG A 560 -9.54 17.22 22.06
CA ARG A 560 -9.67 16.77 23.45
C ARG A 560 -8.28 16.72 24.07
N ASP A 561 -8.23 16.80 25.39
CA ASP A 561 -6.96 16.66 26.11
C ASP A 561 -6.37 15.27 25.86
N ILE A 562 -5.04 15.26 25.67
CA ILE A 562 -4.25 14.04 25.53
C ILE A 562 -4.29 13.31 26.87
N ARG A 563 -4.89 12.13 26.87
CA ARG A 563 -4.95 11.25 28.04
C ARG A 563 -3.58 10.61 28.26
N ARG A 564 -3.16 10.54 29.51
CA ARG A 564 -1.99 9.73 29.90
C ARG A 564 -2.45 8.34 30.30
N GLY A 565 -1.79 7.31 29.77
CA GLY A 565 -2.00 5.94 30.20
C GLY A 565 -1.41 5.68 31.59
N ALA A 566 -1.80 4.55 32.20
CA ALA A 566 -1.22 4.12 33.46
C ALA A 566 0.28 3.83 33.31
N THR A 567 1.09 4.28 34.27
CA THR A 567 2.54 4.05 34.26
C THR A 567 2.86 2.57 34.53
N ARG A 568 3.52 1.93 33.55
CA ARG A 568 3.99 0.54 33.60
C ARG A 568 5.26 0.42 32.75
N PRO A 569 6.44 0.17 33.35
CA PRO A 569 7.68 0.16 32.61
C PRO A 569 7.77 -1.02 31.64
N HIS A 570 8.21 -0.74 30.41
CA HIS A 570 8.59 -1.73 29.41
C HIS A 570 10.12 -1.75 29.32
N GLU A 571 10.74 -2.65 30.07
CA GLU A 571 12.21 -2.71 30.25
C GLU A 571 12.97 -3.08 28.97
N HIS A 572 12.32 -3.83 28.07
CA HIS A 572 12.97 -4.41 26.89
C HIS A 572 12.52 -3.81 25.56
N LEU A 573 11.50 -2.95 25.56
CA LEU A 573 10.88 -2.43 24.35
C LEU A 573 11.82 -1.43 23.67
N LYS A 574 12.30 -1.82 22.48
CA LYS A 574 13.29 -1.06 21.69
C LYS A 574 12.66 -0.35 20.50
N LEU A 575 11.57 -0.88 19.95
CA LEU A 575 10.98 -0.43 18.70
C LEU A 575 9.47 -0.29 18.82
N VAL A 576 8.95 0.87 18.44
CA VAL A 576 7.51 1.11 18.30
C VAL A 576 7.22 1.51 16.85
N GLU A 577 6.45 0.69 16.13
CA GLU A 577 6.04 0.96 14.76
C GLU A 577 4.53 1.22 14.69
N ILE A 578 4.14 2.38 14.18
CA ILE A 578 2.74 2.76 13.98
C ILE A 578 2.49 3.03 12.50
N HIS A 579 1.74 2.14 11.87
CA HIS A 579 1.25 2.34 10.51
C HIS A 579 -0.17 2.85 10.50
N GLY A 580 -0.47 3.74 9.55
CA GLY A 580 -1.75 4.45 9.49
C GLY A 580 -1.86 5.51 10.59
N TYR A 581 -0.76 6.16 10.96
CA TYR A 581 -0.82 7.32 11.84
C TYR A 581 -1.51 8.48 11.12
N TYR A 582 -2.59 9.05 11.68
CA TYR A 582 -3.35 10.14 11.05
C TYR A 582 -3.16 11.49 11.76
N GLY A 583 -2.57 11.49 12.96
CA GLY A 583 -2.39 12.68 13.79
C GLY A 583 -3.58 12.95 14.73
N ARG A 584 -4.34 11.91 15.06
CA ARG A 584 -5.45 11.99 16.02
C ARG A 584 -4.92 12.09 17.44
N GLY A 585 -5.74 12.59 18.37
CA GLY A 585 -5.38 12.62 19.79
C GLY A 585 -5.00 11.22 20.29
N SER A 586 -5.79 10.21 19.92
CA SER A 586 -5.54 8.79 20.19
C SER A 586 -4.22 8.25 19.64
N ASP A 587 -3.77 8.73 18.48
CA ASP A 587 -2.49 8.32 17.90
C ASP A 587 -1.33 8.89 18.74
N VAL A 588 -1.43 10.17 19.13
CA VAL A 588 -0.45 10.84 20.00
C VAL A 588 -0.41 10.20 21.39
N GLU A 589 -1.57 9.90 21.96
CA GLU A 589 -1.70 9.22 23.26
C GLU A 589 -0.93 7.90 23.32
N LEU A 590 -1.04 7.09 22.25
CA LEU A 590 -0.34 5.81 22.17
C LEU A 590 1.18 6.00 22.10
N VAL A 591 1.66 6.95 21.30
CA VAL A 591 3.10 7.24 21.22
C VAL A 591 3.60 7.77 22.57
N ALA A 592 2.91 8.75 23.15
CA ALA A 592 3.27 9.33 24.44
C ALA A 592 3.31 8.25 25.53
N TYR A 593 2.35 7.32 25.54
CA TYR A 593 2.38 6.18 26.45
C TYR A 593 3.69 5.38 26.34
N PHE A 594 4.10 4.98 25.14
CA PHE A 594 5.34 4.19 25.00
C PHE A 594 6.59 5.02 25.27
N VAL A 595 6.61 6.30 24.90
CA VAL A 595 7.69 7.22 25.24
C VAL A 595 7.88 7.31 26.76
N ASP A 596 6.79 7.46 27.51
CA ASP A 596 6.83 7.62 28.97
C ASP A 596 7.20 6.32 29.70
N ASN A 597 6.99 5.16 29.07
CA ASN A 597 7.07 3.86 29.74
C ASN A 597 8.16 2.92 29.21
N ALA A 598 8.69 3.11 28.00
CA ALA A 598 9.68 2.22 27.41
C ALA A 598 11.11 2.67 27.73
N VAL A 599 11.75 1.98 28.67
CA VAL A 599 13.08 2.34 29.19
C VAL A 599 14.18 2.13 28.15
N ALA A 600 14.07 1.06 27.35
CA ALA A 600 15.06 0.69 26.33
C ALA A 600 14.73 1.18 24.92
N LEU A 601 13.82 2.15 24.78
CA LEU A 601 13.33 2.61 23.47
C LEU A 601 14.48 3.19 22.63
N LYS A 602 14.60 2.71 21.40
CA LYS A 602 15.64 3.14 20.44
C LYS A 602 15.06 3.82 19.22
N GLU A 603 13.90 3.35 18.75
CA GLU A 603 13.32 3.82 17.50
C GLU A 603 11.79 3.87 17.57
N ILE A 604 11.23 4.96 17.04
CA ILE A 604 9.80 5.12 16.78
C ILE A 604 9.65 5.31 15.28
N LEU A 605 8.96 4.39 14.63
CA LEU A 605 8.66 4.44 13.21
C LEU A 605 7.18 4.77 12.99
N ILE A 606 6.93 5.79 12.20
CA ILE A 606 5.59 6.27 11.85
C ILE A 606 5.42 6.17 10.35
N ASP A 607 4.48 5.33 9.92
CA ASP A 607 4.03 5.26 8.54
C ASP A 607 2.65 5.94 8.43
N PRO A 608 2.56 7.15 7.84
CA PRO A 608 1.30 7.90 7.74
C PRO A 608 0.31 7.27 6.74
N ARG A 609 0.72 6.25 5.97
CA ARG A 609 -0.14 5.63 4.97
C ARG A 609 -1.19 4.73 5.61
N CYS A 610 -2.43 4.94 5.22
CA CYS A 610 -3.51 4.04 5.59
C CYS A 610 -3.22 2.62 5.09
N GLN A 611 -3.35 1.63 5.98
CA GLN A 611 -3.11 0.21 5.67
C GLN A 611 -4.36 -0.53 5.19
N ALA A 612 -5.48 0.17 4.96
CA ALA A 612 -6.70 -0.43 4.42
C ALA A 612 -6.51 -0.84 2.95
N ARG A 613 -7.08 -1.99 2.55
CA ARG A 613 -6.96 -2.51 1.19
C ARG A 613 -7.48 -1.50 0.16
N LYS A 614 -6.66 -1.19 -0.86
CA LYS A 614 -7.10 -0.53 -2.10
C LYS A 614 -8.24 -1.35 -2.72
N GLY A 615 -9.48 -0.85 -2.71
CA GLY A 615 -10.60 -1.54 -3.35
C GLY A 615 -11.99 -1.39 -2.72
N THR A 616 -12.13 -0.80 -1.53
CA THR A 616 -13.47 -0.41 -1.04
C THR A 616 -13.90 0.92 -1.68
N PRO A 617 -15.15 1.16 -2.08
CA PRO A 617 -15.56 2.44 -2.68
C PRO A 617 -15.24 3.66 -1.79
N THR A 618 -15.25 3.47 -0.48
CA THR A 618 -14.85 4.45 0.54
C THR A 618 -13.33 4.71 0.59
N SER A 619 -12.49 3.85 0.01
CA SER A 619 -11.02 3.94 0.10
C SER A 619 -10.39 5.02 -0.79
N MET A 620 -10.84 5.16 -2.04
CA MET A 620 -10.03 5.86 -3.04
C MET A 620 -9.98 7.39 -2.87
N ARG A 621 -11.03 8.01 -2.30
CA ARG A 621 -11.06 9.48 -2.08
C ARG A 621 -10.33 9.92 -0.81
N PHE A 622 -10.32 9.13 0.26
CA PHE A 622 -9.71 9.51 1.54
C PHE A 622 -8.19 9.22 1.60
N PHE A 623 -7.65 8.32 0.78
CA PHE A 623 -6.29 7.81 0.97
C PHE A 623 -5.17 8.64 0.35
N ASN A 624 -5.38 9.26 -0.82
CA ASN A 624 -4.30 10.01 -1.48
C ASN A 624 -4.19 11.47 -0.98
N MET A 625 -5.26 12.06 -0.43
CA MET A 625 -5.25 13.48 -0.03
C MET A 625 -4.77 13.71 1.41
N ASN A 626 -4.68 12.67 2.24
CA ASN A 626 -4.40 12.81 3.67
C ASN A 626 -3.00 12.36 4.12
N GLU A 627 -2.21 11.68 3.28
CA GLU A 627 -0.88 11.18 3.68
C GLU A 627 0.07 12.33 4.06
N LYS A 628 0.13 13.39 3.24
CA LYS A 628 0.98 14.56 3.50
C LYS A 628 0.58 15.31 4.76
N ALA A 629 -0.74 15.46 5.00
CA ALA A 629 -1.22 16.08 6.23
C ALA A 629 -0.89 15.22 7.45
N ALA A 630 -1.14 13.91 7.38
CA ALA A 630 -0.78 12.98 8.44
C ALA A 630 0.73 12.98 8.75
N GLN A 631 1.57 13.01 7.72
CA GLN A 631 3.02 13.13 7.85
C GLN A 631 3.42 14.43 8.56
N TYR A 632 2.79 15.54 8.19
CA TYR A 632 3.01 16.83 8.83
C TYR A 632 2.53 16.84 10.29
N SER A 633 1.32 16.34 10.56
CA SER A 633 0.78 16.22 11.92
C SER A 633 1.72 15.38 12.80
N ALA A 634 2.21 14.24 12.29
CA ALA A 634 3.18 13.40 12.97
C ALA A 634 4.46 14.16 13.30
N LYS A 635 5.03 14.91 12.34
CA LYS A 635 6.24 15.70 12.57
C LYS A 635 6.02 16.72 13.68
N ARG A 636 4.94 17.51 13.61
CA ARG A 636 4.63 18.54 14.60
C ARG A 636 4.38 17.96 16.00
N GLN A 637 3.58 16.89 16.08
CA GLN A 637 3.15 16.30 17.35
C GLN A 637 4.28 15.51 18.03
N LEU A 638 5.04 14.73 17.25
CA LEU A 638 5.95 13.72 17.80
C LEU A 638 7.36 14.24 18.05
N GLN A 639 7.82 15.27 17.33
CA GLN A 639 9.15 15.85 17.53
C GLN A 639 9.35 16.40 18.96
N SER A 640 8.30 16.98 19.54
CA SER A 640 8.37 17.58 20.88
C SER A 640 8.38 16.55 22.02
N ILE A 641 7.76 15.39 21.81
CA ILE A 641 7.64 14.34 22.83
C ILE A 641 8.73 13.27 22.71
N THR A 642 9.40 13.15 21.56
CA THR A 642 10.44 12.12 21.37
C THR A 642 11.66 12.42 22.25
N PRO A 643 12.10 11.48 23.10
CA PRO A 643 13.27 11.68 23.97
C PRO A 643 14.57 11.85 23.18
N ARG A 644 15.54 12.56 23.78
CA ARG A 644 16.89 12.67 23.22
C ARG A 644 17.54 11.27 23.17
N GLY A 645 17.99 10.86 21.99
CA GLY A 645 18.62 9.55 21.75
C GLY A 645 17.69 8.50 21.12
N VAL A 646 16.39 8.74 21.08
CA VAL A 646 15.43 7.91 20.34
C VAL A 646 15.35 8.40 18.90
N LYS A 647 15.51 7.50 17.93
CA LYS A 647 15.37 7.80 16.51
C LYS A 647 13.89 7.84 16.13
N LEU A 648 13.38 9.02 15.75
CA LEU A 648 12.05 9.17 15.15
C LEU A 648 12.18 9.10 13.62
N VAL A 649 11.54 8.11 13.00
CA VAL A 649 11.44 7.97 11.54
C VAL A 649 9.99 8.17 11.14
N ILE A 650 9.73 9.15 10.27
CA ILE A 650 8.42 9.37 9.66
C ILE A 650 8.59 9.13 8.16
N LEU A 651 7.90 8.12 7.63
CA LEU A 651 8.00 7.71 6.21
C LEU A 651 7.34 8.71 5.26
#